data_AF-A0A399CYR2-F1
#
_entry.id   AF-A0A399CYR2-F1
#
_cell.length_a   1.000
_cell.length_b   1.000
_cell.length_c   1.000
_cell.angle_alpha   90.00
_cell.angle_beta   90.00
_cell.angle_gamma   90.00
#
_symmetry.space_group_name_H-M   'P 1'
#
loop_
_entity.id
_entity.type
_entity.pdbx_description
1 polymer ?
#
loop_
_entity_poly.entity_id
_entity_poly.type
_entity_poly.pdbx_seq_one_letter_code
_entity_poly.pdbx_strand_id
1 'polypeptide(L)'
;MFGIKVRLIIEMLLFFSFFLHLSCQSFSKSDTLDKKGTYYLSPDGDDNNPGTLNEPWKTLEKANMALKPGDTVFLREGTYRGIINPVSSGENHQQSITYQSEKPHGAILIGDESSKYIINMERKHFVTIDGFKMFPARGGFGYIKNCSHITLSNCQMEQSSTVYIQLLYIDSHYNHLLFNSFSKIHGDGCRFMNSGHNVIEGNSFSKIGHSPLNFYAISSQLSSHNIIRGNIFHNGWGRNFELFNPDNCLFENNIITNAFNGAKSADSYSKVLSTNSIFRNNFIFDNWGGVIASGSYDAKLGGKEGYDPSLGADESTPLMFVNSRVYNNTFANNPMLAWALSDNSRKNDNPIRSNIFKNNLFYHNGYTGDFTFFKIRGTGVSDDNLFLSNLFFGEKPGKATMRMGEKLYTVGSLHEEFPGQFINNIDADPLFSNFQNRCFTLAKGSPAIDAGRPLTKTLGSGSGTELYVSDALFFFDGFGIEGESGDIVFVGKPGNFARVLKADIENNLLILDRSLQWKEGDSVSLPYAGKAPDIGALQYGNTGILTVTPMAHLVTSTPAQEVTFSAIIEGGKGKVDMMWDFGDGNVSNKAVPRHSYKDIGDYVVRLKCKDTSGTEAETNFLVRVEQPLDPNKPLVYSNFEREDFEEWGFLWDRGPSRERSTYYPEMREDGKGQCMCVSTEGNNNTLATNIKLRIWDIDKYPYIKFSYRIPPGVPVGIWLRPWPSEERPERVCIGGSPANSSGEYINVERYKLIDDGEWHTIEIDAREIKKAIPGLNLLHSFEFETYGKSKEGQKFWFDDFSINPF
;
A
#
# COMPACT_ATOMS: atom_id res chain seq x y z
N MET A 1 42.78 11.15 -70.22
CA MET A 1 41.75 12.12 -69.79
C MET A 1 41.41 11.79 -68.33
N PHE A 2 42.35 11.86 -67.38
CA PHE A 2 43.23 12.94 -66.92
C PHE A 2 42.54 13.93 -65.96
N GLY A 3 42.77 13.71 -64.67
CA GLY A 3 43.25 14.76 -63.79
C GLY A 3 42.24 15.39 -62.83
N ILE A 4 42.53 15.22 -61.54
CA ILE A 4 42.26 16.20 -60.48
C ILE A 4 40.79 16.28 -60.03
N LYS A 5 40.44 15.43 -59.07
CA LYS A 5 39.73 15.81 -57.82
C LYS A 5 39.70 14.64 -56.83
N VAL A 6 40.90 14.17 -56.47
CA VAL A 6 41.21 13.42 -55.24
C VAL A 6 42.48 14.05 -54.68
N ARG A 7 42.34 15.17 -53.98
CA ARG A 7 43.35 15.81 -53.12
C ARG A 7 42.70 17.04 -52.49
N LEU A 8 42.86 17.22 -51.18
CA LEU A 8 42.09 18.09 -50.27
C LEU A 8 40.69 17.50 -50.00
N ILE A 9 40.53 16.47 -49.17
CA ILE A 9 40.49 16.55 -47.69
C ILE A 9 41.10 15.24 -47.13
N ILE A 10 42.39 15.03 -47.39
CA ILE A 10 43.21 13.93 -46.81
C ILE A 10 44.43 14.50 -46.06
N GLU A 11 44.47 15.81 -45.80
CA GLU A 11 45.58 16.47 -45.07
C GLU A 11 45.18 17.00 -43.68
N MET A 12 44.06 16.54 -43.11
CA MET A 12 43.70 16.87 -41.72
C MET A 12 43.56 15.64 -40.80
N LEU A 13 44.03 14.46 -41.24
CA LEU A 13 43.86 13.19 -40.53
C LEU A 13 45.14 12.35 -40.40
N LEU A 14 46.32 12.89 -40.69
CA LEU A 14 47.59 12.15 -40.59
C LEU A 14 48.71 13.02 -40.00
N PHE A 15 48.62 13.26 -38.69
CA PHE A 15 49.81 13.49 -37.88
C PHE A 15 49.63 12.79 -36.53
N PHE A 16 50.29 11.63 -36.44
CA PHE A 16 50.77 10.91 -35.25
C PHE A 16 50.29 9.46 -35.11
N SER A 17 51.01 8.58 -35.80
CA SER A 17 51.18 7.18 -35.44
C SER A 17 52.55 6.96 -34.75
N PHE A 18 52.51 6.17 -33.67
CA PHE A 18 53.50 5.19 -33.20
C PHE A 18 54.91 5.62 -32.68
N PHE A 19 54.98 5.65 -31.33
CA PHE A 19 55.96 5.05 -30.41
C PHE A 19 57.48 5.26 -30.61
N LEU A 20 58.11 5.99 -29.66
CA LEU A 20 59.36 5.57 -29.02
C LEU A 20 59.42 6.04 -27.55
N HIS A 21 60.11 5.21 -26.76
CA HIS A 21 60.19 5.07 -25.30
C HIS A 21 60.92 6.20 -24.51
N LEU A 22 60.65 6.24 -23.19
CA LEU A 22 61.22 7.08 -22.09
C LEU A 22 60.81 8.55 -22.12
N SER A 23 59.96 9.06 -21.22
CA SER A 23 60.12 9.05 -19.76
C SER A 23 58.82 8.73 -19.02
N CYS A 24 58.88 7.71 -18.16
CA CYS A 24 57.90 7.46 -17.12
C CYS A 24 57.95 8.63 -16.12
N GLN A 25 57.01 9.56 -16.22
CA GLN A 25 56.47 10.22 -15.05
C GLN A 25 55.02 9.81 -14.98
N SER A 26 54.77 8.81 -14.13
CA SER A 26 53.47 8.54 -13.57
C SER A 26 52.95 9.83 -12.92
N PHE A 27 52.14 10.60 -13.65
CA PHE A 27 51.07 11.34 -12.99
C PHE A 27 50.00 10.31 -12.66
N SER A 28 50.28 9.51 -11.63
CA SER A 28 49.21 9.04 -10.77
C SER A 28 48.56 10.32 -10.26
N LYS A 29 47.41 10.69 -10.81
CA LYS A 29 46.43 11.40 -10.00
C LYS A 29 46.20 10.43 -8.85
N SER A 30 46.82 10.72 -7.71
CA SER A 30 46.62 9.91 -6.53
C SER A 30 45.12 9.88 -6.33
N ASP A 31 44.52 8.70 -6.37
CA ASP A 31 43.25 8.42 -5.71
C ASP A 31 43.51 8.61 -4.21
N THR A 32 43.71 9.85 -3.79
CA THR A 32 43.39 10.27 -2.44
C THR A 32 41.87 10.29 -2.44
N LEU A 33 41.25 9.13 -2.18
CA LEU A 33 39.97 9.09 -1.50
C LEU A 33 40.13 10.04 -0.32
N ASP A 34 39.51 11.23 -0.41
CA ASP A 34 39.53 12.18 0.67
C ASP A 34 39.09 11.44 1.94
N LYS A 35 39.86 11.59 3.02
CA LYS A 35 39.66 10.80 4.23
C LYS A 35 38.25 11.06 4.76
N LYS A 36 37.34 10.08 4.61
CA LYS A 36 35.98 10.13 5.11
C LYS A 36 35.97 10.52 6.59
N GLY A 37 35.34 11.65 6.90
CA GLY A 37 35.16 12.12 8.25
C GLY A 37 34.11 11.29 8.97
N THR A 38 34.38 10.96 10.23
CA THR A 38 33.39 10.38 11.14
C THR A 38 33.21 11.34 12.30
N TYR A 39 31.99 11.82 12.46
CA TYR A 39 31.61 12.81 13.46
C TYR A 39 30.51 12.31 14.37
N TYR A 40 30.34 12.96 15.52
CA TYR A 40 29.34 12.61 16.51
C TYR A 40 28.56 13.83 16.99
N LEU A 41 27.26 13.64 17.16
CA LEU A 41 26.33 14.58 17.78
C LEU A 41 25.81 14.00 19.10
N SER A 42 25.59 14.87 20.09
CA SER A 42 24.98 14.53 21.37
C SER A 42 24.14 15.71 21.91
N PRO A 43 23.01 15.47 22.61
CA PRO A 43 22.23 16.56 23.21
C PRO A 43 23.04 17.42 24.19
N ASP A 44 24.05 16.83 24.83
CA ASP A 44 24.96 17.46 25.79
C ASP A 44 26.27 17.95 25.13
N GLY A 45 26.37 17.90 23.80
CA GLY A 45 27.56 18.35 23.05
C GLY A 45 27.72 19.88 23.00
N ASP A 46 28.75 20.33 22.28
CA ASP A 46 29.04 21.75 22.01
C ASP A 46 29.50 21.91 20.55
N ASP A 47 28.95 22.87 19.81
CA ASP A 47 29.30 23.09 18.39
C ASP A 47 30.68 23.71 18.18
N ASN A 48 31.35 24.13 19.26
CA ASN A 48 32.77 24.49 19.29
C ASN A 48 33.69 23.26 19.33
N ASN A 49 33.17 22.08 19.67
CA ASN A 49 33.95 20.85 19.70
C ASN A 49 34.38 20.41 18.30
N PRO A 50 35.41 19.54 18.21
CA PRO A 50 35.83 18.97 16.93
C PRO A 50 34.85 17.95 16.32
N GLY A 51 33.82 17.51 17.07
CA GLY A 51 32.84 16.53 16.61
C GLY A 51 33.32 15.08 16.75
N THR A 52 34.27 14.82 17.66
CA THR A 52 34.78 13.47 17.93
C THR A 52 33.85 12.71 18.88
N LEU A 53 34.08 11.41 19.05
CA LEU A 53 33.31 10.60 20.01
C LEU A 53 33.35 11.18 21.44
N ASN A 54 34.49 11.70 21.89
CA ASN A 54 34.63 12.23 23.25
C ASN A 54 34.19 13.70 23.36
N GLU A 55 34.28 14.45 22.26
CA GLU A 55 33.90 15.86 22.18
C GLU A 55 32.94 16.05 20.98
N PRO A 56 31.66 15.63 21.12
CA PRO A 56 30.69 15.67 20.04
C PRO A 56 30.17 17.09 19.80
N TRP A 57 29.68 17.34 18.59
CA TRP A 57 28.87 18.51 18.27
C TRP A 57 27.50 18.43 18.96
N LYS A 58 26.78 19.55 18.98
CA LYS A 58 25.44 19.64 19.59
C LYS A 58 24.32 19.63 18.57
N THR A 59 24.46 20.41 17.48
CA THR A 59 23.33 20.75 16.62
C THR A 59 23.40 20.12 15.24
N LEU A 60 22.22 19.87 14.66
CA LEU A 60 22.08 19.48 13.26
C LEU A 60 22.58 20.58 12.31
N GLU A 61 22.44 21.86 12.69
CA GLU A 61 22.95 22.98 11.90
C GLU A 61 24.48 22.90 11.73
N LYS A 62 25.20 22.58 12.82
CA LYS A 62 26.65 22.35 12.75
C LYS A 62 27.00 21.23 11.78
N ALA A 63 26.29 20.10 11.84
CA ALA A 63 26.50 18.98 10.93
C ALA A 63 26.20 19.37 9.46
N ASN A 64 25.07 20.03 9.22
CA ASN A 64 24.64 20.48 7.89
C ASN A 64 25.69 21.36 7.19
N MET A 65 26.39 22.21 7.95
CA MET A 65 27.44 23.09 7.44
C MET A 65 28.80 22.39 7.28
N ALA A 66 29.12 21.42 8.13
CA ALA A 66 30.47 20.86 8.23
C ALA A 66 30.71 19.65 7.32
N LEU A 67 29.68 18.84 7.08
CA LEU A 67 29.83 17.57 6.36
C LEU A 67 30.17 17.76 4.88
N LYS A 68 31.14 16.98 4.41
CA LYS A 68 31.62 16.90 3.04
C LYS A 68 31.24 15.55 2.40
N PRO A 69 31.32 15.42 1.06
CA PRO A 69 31.06 14.14 0.39
C PRO A 69 31.81 12.97 1.04
N GLY A 70 31.08 11.92 1.42
CA GLY A 70 31.60 10.72 2.07
C GLY A 70 31.71 10.78 3.59
N ASP A 71 31.44 11.93 4.21
CA ASP A 71 31.42 12.06 5.67
C ASP A 71 30.18 11.40 6.28
N THR A 72 30.34 10.86 7.48
CA THR A 72 29.26 10.30 8.29
C THR A 72 29.18 11.01 9.64
N VAL A 73 27.97 11.31 10.09
CA VAL A 73 27.71 11.79 11.44
C VAL A 73 26.78 10.83 12.19
N PHE A 74 27.22 10.38 13.36
CA PHE A 74 26.46 9.54 14.27
C PHE A 74 25.79 10.38 15.35
N LEU A 75 24.47 10.28 15.46
CA LEU A 75 23.69 10.94 16.51
C LEU A 75 23.49 9.95 17.65
N ARG A 76 23.96 10.32 18.84
CA ARG A 76 23.73 9.54 20.07
C ARG A 76 22.27 9.56 20.47
N GLU A 77 21.88 8.64 21.35
CA GLU A 77 20.54 8.59 21.93
C GLU A 77 20.14 9.94 22.55
N GLY A 78 18.95 10.43 22.22
CA GLY A 78 18.45 11.72 22.68
C GLY A 78 17.62 12.47 21.64
N THR A 79 17.08 13.62 22.05
CA THR A 79 16.19 14.44 21.21
C THR A 79 16.93 15.61 20.58
N TYR A 80 16.84 15.73 19.26
CA TYR A 80 17.50 16.78 18.48
C TYR A 80 16.46 17.70 17.83
N ARG A 81 16.60 18.99 18.13
CA ARG A 81 15.89 20.08 17.46
C ARG A 81 16.74 20.57 16.28
N GLY A 82 16.10 20.85 15.15
CA GLY A 82 16.77 21.23 13.90
C GLY A 82 16.21 20.47 12.71
N ILE A 83 16.80 20.71 11.55
CA ILE A 83 16.48 20.02 10.29
C ILE A 83 17.70 19.34 9.70
N ILE A 84 17.50 18.30 8.91
CA ILE A 84 18.52 17.74 8.03
C ILE A 84 18.42 18.44 6.68
N ASN A 85 19.45 19.20 6.33
CA ASN A 85 19.59 19.90 5.06
C ASN A 85 21.08 20.23 4.84
N PRO A 86 21.90 19.26 4.40
CA PRO A 86 23.32 19.51 4.18
C PRO A 86 23.52 20.60 3.12
N VAL A 87 24.49 21.50 3.35
CA VAL A 87 24.81 22.55 2.38
C VAL A 87 25.37 21.97 1.08
N SER A 88 26.03 20.81 1.16
CA SER A 88 26.64 20.07 0.05
C SER A 88 25.84 18.82 -0.31
N SER A 89 26.08 18.29 -1.51
CA SER A 89 25.67 16.94 -1.92
C SER A 89 26.82 15.96 -1.69
N GLY A 90 26.54 14.66 -1.65
CA GLY A 90 27.57 13.65 -1.93
C GLY A 90 27.92 13.60 -3.42
N GLU A 91 28.93 12.80 -3.78
CA GLU A 91 29.44 12.70 -5.16
C GLU A 91 28.96 11.43 -5.88
N ASN A 92 28.79 10.33 -5.13
CA ASN A 92 28.35 9.02 -5.58
C ASN A 92 27.93 8.20 -4.35
N HIS A 93 27.44 6.97 -4.54
CA HIS A 93 27.01 6.09 -3.45
C HIS A 93 28.11 5.81 -2.39
N GLN A 94 29.38 5.73 -2.80
CA GLN A 94 30.50 5.52 -1.88
C GLN A 94 30.90 6.80 -1.14
N GLN A 95 30.52 7.96 -1.64
CA GLN A 95 30.77 9.29 -1.08
C GLN A 95 29.47 10.03 -0.74
N SER A 96 28.44 9.29 -0.33
CA SER A 96 27.22 9.87 0.23
C SER A 96 27.53 10.61 1.54
N ILE A 97 26.81 11.71 1.79
CA ILE A 97 26.79 12.33 3.13
C ILE A 97 25.80 11.53 3.98
N THR A 98 26.24 11.03 5.14
CA THR A 98 25.42 10.13 5.96
C THR A 98 25.10 10.74 7.33
N TYR A 99 23.80 10.82 7.64
CA TYR A 99 23.28 11.03 8.98
C TYR A 99 22.77 9.69 9.50
N GLN A 100 23.24 9.26 10.66
CA GLN A 100 22.87 7.97 11.21
C GLN A 100 22.62 8.03 12.71
N SER A 101 21.54 7.40 13.18
CA SER A 101 21.35 7.16 14.61
C SER A 101 22.33 6.08 15.09
N GLU A 102 23.12 6.34 16.14
CA GLU A 102 24.11 5.39 16.66
C GLU A 102 23.47 4.08 17.14
N LYS A 103 22.28 4.20 17.73
CA LYS A 103 21.40 3.09 18.10
C LYS A 103 20.10 3.23 17.30
N PRO A 104 19.58 2.19 16.64
CA PRO A 104 18.31 2.27 15.93
C PRO A 104 17.20 2.88 16.79
N HIS A 105 16.56 3.91 16.27
CA HIS A 105 15.51 4.73 16.89
C HIS A 105 15.91 5.48 18.18
N GLY A 106 17.19 5.46 18.57
CA GLY A 106 17.69 6.15 19.76
C GLY A 106 17.77 7.67 19.60
N ALA A 107 18.15 8.16 18.42
CA ALA A 107 18.10 9.59 18.11
C ALA A 107 16.70 9.98 17.61
N ILE A 108 16.08 10.95 18.28
CA ILE A 108 14.73 11.45 18.00
C ILE A 108 14.83 12.83 17.36
N LEU A 109 14.35 12.96 16.12
CA LEU A 109 14.29 14.22 15.38
C LEU A 109 12.90 14.84 15.53
N ILE A 110 12.82 16.11 15.96
CA ILE A 110 11.54 16.79 16.23
C ILE A 110 11.25 18.01 15.34
N GLY A 111 12.20 18.44 14.51
CA GLY A 111 12.08 19.64 13.69
C GLY A 111 12.16 20.95 14.52
N ASP A 112 12.06 22.08 13.83
CA ASP A 112 11.99 23.41 14.43
C ASP A 112 11.17 24.39 13.56
N GLU A 113 11.20 25.69 13.89
CA GLU A 113 10.43 26.72 13.17
C GLU A 113 11.06 27.16 11.84
N SER A 114 12.27 26.70 11.51
CA SER A 114 12.95 27.05 10.24
C SER A 114 12.33 26.36 9.03
N SER A 115 11.54 25.31 9.24
CA SER A 115 10.98 24.47 8.18
C SER A 115 9.64 23.86 8.59
N LYS A 116 8.81 23.54 7.59
CA LYS A 116 7.64 22.68 7.77
C LYS A 116 7.98 21.18 7.74
N TYR A 117 9.25 20.80 7.68
CA TYR A 117 9.67 19.40 7.59
C TYR A 117 11.01 19.18 8.29
N ILE A 118 11.18 18.02 8.94
CA ILE A 118 12.43 17.59 9.58
C ILE A 118 13.55 17.44 8.54
N ILE A 119 13.22 16.88 7.38
CA ILE A 119 14.11 16.81 6.22
C ILE A 119 13.64 17.85 5.22
N ASN A 120 14.50 18.77 4.80
CA ASN A 120 14.13 19.76 3.81
C ASN A 120 15.28 19.96 2.82
N MET A 121 15.19 19.28 1.68
CA MET A 121 16.27 19.24 0.69
C MET A 121 15.75 19.65 -0.68
N GLU A 122 16.46 20.58 -1.30
CA GLU A 122 16.25 20.96 -2.70
C GLU A 122 17.57 20.88 -3.46
N ARG A 123 17.58 20.21 -4.62
CA ARG A 123 18.78 20.01 -5.46
C ARG A 123 19.95 19.38 -4.68
N LYS A 124 19.66 18.37 -3.87
CA LYS A 124 20.65 17.57 -3.13
C LYS A 124 20.73 16.16 -3.71
N HIS A 125 21.93 15.61 -3.68
CA HIS A 125 22.20 14.28 -4.21
C HIS A 125 23.07 13.47 -3.26
N PHE A 126 22.93 12.14 -3.29
CA PHE A 126 23.75 11.21 -2.52
C PHE A 126 23.79 11.56 -1.02
N VAL A 127 22.61 11.54 -0.38
CA VAL A 127 22.46 11.74 1.07
C VAL A 127 21.76 10.53 1.67
N THR A 128 22.32 10.00 2.76
CA THR A 128 21.76 8.88 3.51
C THR A 128 21.29 9.34 4.88
N ILE A 129 20.06 8.97 5.24
CA ILE A 129 19.43 9.25 6.53
C ILE A 129 18.95 7.90 7.09
N ASP A 130 19.56 7.45 8.18
CA ASP A 130 19.39 6.07 8.65
C ASP A 130 19.10 5.96 10.16
N GLY A 131 18.10 5.16 10.49
CA GLY A 131 17.90 4.67 11.86
C GLY A 131 17.22 5.63 12.83
N PHE A 132 16.64 6.75 12.37
CA PHE A 132 16.06 7.77 13.27
C PHE A 132 14.63 7.46 13.68
N LYS A 133 14.25 7.91 14.89
CA LYS A 133 12.84 8.17 15.19
C LYS A 133 12.53 9.62 14.79
N MET A 134 11.46 9.83 14.03
CA MET A 134 11.00 11.16 13.60
C MET A 134 9.62 11.44 14.18
N PHE A 135 9.52 12.53 14.92
CA PHE A 135 8.35 12.91 15.69
C PHE A 135 8.13 14.43 15.57
N PRO A 136 7.61 14.91 14.44
CA PRO A 136 7.56 16.33 14.13
C PRO A 136 6.68 17.08 15.13
N ALA A 137 7.28 18.03 15.87
CA ALA A 137 6.52 18.92 16.75
C ALA A 137 5.63 19.89 15.94
N ARG A 138 6.03 20.18 14.69
CA ARG A 138 5.31 20.94 13.65
C ARG A 138 5.74 20.42 12.28
N GLY A 139 4.93 20.61 11.24
CA GLY A 139 5.26 20.11 9.92
C GLY A 139 5.10 18.59 9.64
N GLY A 140 5.97 18.05 8.80
CA GLY A 140 6.03 16.62 8.43
C GLY A 140 7.45 16.06 8.51
N PHE A 141 7.64 14.86 7.96
CA PHE A 141 8.92 14.16 7.96
C PHE A 141 9.89 14.72 6.90
N GLY A 142 9.44 14.98 5.67
CA GLY A 142 10.35 15.41 4.62
C GLY A 142 9.74 16.14 3.42
N TYR A 143 10.49 17.12 2.91
CA TYR A 143 10.28 17.76 1.62
C TYR A 143 11.56 17.63 0.79
N ILE A 144 11.47 16.86 -0.29
CA ILE A 144 12.60 16.46 -1.13
C ILE A 144 12.26 16.82 -2.57
N LYS A 145 12.91 17.86 -3.10
CA LYS A 145 12.59 18.42 -4.41
C LYS A 145 13.81 18.49 -5.32
N ASN A 146 13.67 18.09 -6.59
CA ASN A 146 14.77 18.05 -7.56
C ASN A 146 16.01 17.30 -7.04
N CYS A 147 15.81 16.22 -6.27
CA CYS A 147 16.88 15.46 -5.65
C CYS A 147 17.05 14.09 -6.32
N SER A 148 18.21 13.48 -6.13
CA SER A 148 18.43 12.09 -6.55
C SER A 148 19.39 11.33 -5.65
N HIS A 149 19.29 10.00 -5.61
CA HIS A 149 20.11 9.16 -4.75
C HIS A 149 20.01 9.54 -3.26
N ILE A 150 18.84 10.02 -2.83
CA ILE A 150 18.53 10.17 -1.41
C ILE A 150 18.10 8.81 -0.88
N THR A 151 18.77 8.34 0.18
CA THR A 151 18.40 7.11 0.89
C THR A 151 17.84 7.46 2.24
N LEU A 152 16.60 7.07 2.49
CA LEU A 152 15.94 7.17 3.79
C LEU A 152 15.62 5.76 4.26
N SER A 153 16.34 5.29 5.28
CA SER A 153 16.29 3.90 5.71
C SER A 153 16.07 3.72 7.20
N ASN A 154 15.41 2.61 7.56
CA ASN A 154 15.28 2.15 8.94
C ASN A 154 14.75 3.20 9.92
N CYS A 155 13.93 4.15 9.46
CA CYS A 155 13.39 5.21 10.30
C CYS A 155 11.98 4.84 10.81
N GLN A 156 11.68 5.27 12.03
CA GLN A 156 10.35 5.22 12.63
C GLN A 156 9.70 6.60 12.56
N MET A 157 8.69 6.77 11.72
CA MET A 157 8.00 8.03 11.44
C MET A 157 6.60 7.99 12.05
N GLU A 158 6.42 8.72 13.14
CA GLU A 158 5.20 8.67 13.93
C GLU A 158 4.64 10.05 14.18
N GLN A 159 3.30 10.11 14.23
CA GLN A 159 2.52 11.31 14.49
C GLN A 159 2.66 12.37 13.40
N SER A 160 1.58 12.55 12.63
CA SER A 160 1.48 13.72 11.75
C SER A 160 1.35 14.99 12.56
N SER A 161 1.82 16.11 11.99
CA SER A 161 1.46 17.41 12.52
C SER A 161 0.76 18.28 11.45
N THR A 162 1.07 19.57 11.33
CA THR A 162 0.21 20.56 10.66
C THR A 162 0.14 20.45 9.12
N VAL A 163 1.00 19.67 8.47
CA VAL A 163 0.95 19.48 7.01
C VAL A 163 0.08 18.30 6.64
N TYR A 164 -0.54 18.33 5.46
CA TYR A 164 -1.36 17.22 4.99
C TYR A 164 -0.50 16.04 4.50
N ILE A 165 0.57 16.30 3.75
CA ILE A 165 1.48 15.28 3.20
C ILE A 165 2.75 15.25 4.06
N GLN A 166 3.06 14.12 4.70
CA GLN A 166 4.16 14.09 5.67
C GLN A 166 5.54 13.92 5.01
N LEU A 167 5.66 13.11 3.97
CA LEU A 167 6.89 12.92 3.20
C LEU A 167 6.61 13.13 1.72
N LEU A 168 7.26 14.12 1.11
CA LEU A 168 6.96 14.56 -0.24
C LEU A 168 8.22 14.59 -1.11
N TYR A 169 8.21 13.77 -2.17
CA TYR A 169 9.17 13.79 -3.26
C TYR A 169 8.56 14.49 -4.47
N ILE A 170 9.23 15.50 -5.01
CA ILE A 170 8.81 16.27 -6.20
C ILE A 170 9.95 16.29 -7.20
N ASP A 171 9.69 15.91 -8.44
CA ASP A 171 10.69 15.88 -9.54
C ASP A 171 12.01 15.23 -9.08
N SER A 172 11.90 14.15 -8.28
CA SER A 172 13.02 13.52 -7.61
C SER A 172 13.12 12.06 -8.02
N HIS A 173 14.30 11.66 -8.47
CA HIS A 173 14.51 10.39 -9.16
C HIS A 173 15.62 9.56 -8.52
N TYR A 174 15.62 8.23 -8.70
CA TYR A 174 16.68 7.37 -8.17
C TYR A 174 16.84 7.44 -6.64
N ASN A 175 15.74 7.66 -5.89
CA ASN A 175 15.75 7.71 -4.43
C ASN A 175 15.29 6.37 -3.83
N HIS A 176 15.79 6.07 -2.64
CA HIS A 176 15.52 4.83 -1.93
C HIS A 176 14.79 5.13 -0.62
N LEU A 177 13.55 4.65 -0.50
CA LEU A 177 12.78 4.63 0.74
C LEU A 177 12.74 3.18 1.23
N LEU A 178 13.59 2.85 2.19
CA LEU A 178 13.87 1.46 2.55
C LEU A 178 13.50 1.19 4.01
N PHE A 179 12.70 0.16 4.25
CA PHE A 179 12.59 -0.42 5.58
C PHE A 179 12.09 0.51 6.70
N ASN A 180 11.36 1.57 6.35
CA ASN A 180 10.81 2.54 7.31
C ASN A 180 9.45 2.12 7.84
N SER A 181 9.05 2.64 9.00
CA SER A 181 7.68 2.52 9.51
C SER A 181 6.98 3.87 9.58
N PHE A 182 5.74 3.92 9.09
CA PHE A 182 4.86 5.10 9.13
C PHE A 182 3.63 4.78 9.98
N SER A 183 3.35 5.58 11.00
CA SER A 183 2.17 5.40 11.85
C SER A 183 1.59 6.68 12.43
N LYS A 184 0.30 6.63 12.75
CA LYS A 184 -0.46 7.70 13.43
C LYS A 184 -0.45 9.02 12.65
N ILE A 185 -0.72 8.95 11.35
CA ILE A 185 -0.72 10.10 10.44
C ILE A 185 -2.16 10.49 10.09
N HIS A 186 -2.53 11.76 10.19
CA HIS A 186 -3.89 12.23 9.89
C HIS A 186 -4.17 12.38 8.38
N GLY A 187 -3.19 12.88 7.63
CA GLY A 187 -3.29 13.10 6.18
C GLY A 187 -2.66 11.96 5.37
N ASP A 188 -1.83 12.35 4.39
CA ASP A 188 -1.07 11.43 3.54
C ASP A 188 0.30 11.11 4.14
N GLY A 189 0.70 9.85 4.07
CA GLY A 189 2.01 9.39 4.55
C GLY A 189 3.15 9.86 3.66
N CYS A 190 3.27 9.25 2.48
CA CYS A 190 4.33 9.53 1.52
C CYS A 190 3.77 9.76 0.11
N ARG A 191 4.26 10.80 -0.58
CA ARG A 191 3.86 11.15 -1.94
C ARG A 191 5.07 11.28 -2.87
N PHE A 192 4.96 10.70 -4.05
CA PHE A 192 5.88 10.88 -5.18
C PHE A 192 5.16 11.62 -6.31
N MET A 193 5.58 12.86 -6.57
CA MET A 193 5.05 13.72 -7.64
C MET A 193 6.07 13.85 -8.76
N ASN A 194 5.67 13.49 -9.99
CA ASN A 194 6.52 13.47 -11.19
C ASN A 194 7.89 12.82 -10.93
N SER A 195 7.90 11.79 -10.09
CA SER A 195 9.12 11.20 -9.52
C SER A 195 9.21 9.75 -9.97
N GLY A 196 10.36 9.38 -10.52
CA GLY A 196 10.55 8.10 -11.20
C GLY A 196 11.87 7.43 -10.87
N HIS A 197 12.00 6.15 -11.20
CA HIS A 197 13.20 5.36 -10.90
C HIS A 197 13.49 5.25 -9.39
N ASN A 198 12.49 5.38 -8.52
CA ASN A 198 12.67 5.26 -7.08
C ASN A 198 12.41 3.82 -6.60
N VAL A 199 13.08 3.42 -5.54
CA VAL A 199 12.89 2.12 -4.87
C VAL A 199 12.19 2.35 -3.53
N ILE A 200 10.99 1.79 -3.40
CA ILE A 200 10.17 1.82 -2.20
C ILE A 200 10.08 0.37 -1.73
N GLU A 201 10.93 -0.01 -0.78
CA GLU A 201 11.10 -1.41 -0.40
C GLU A 201 10.99 -1.66 1.10
N GLY A 202 10.24 -2.70 1.48
CA GLY A 202 10.22 -3.22 2.84
C GLY A 202 9.66 -2.27 3.91
N ASN A 203 8.96 -1.21 3.50
CA ASN A 203 8.35 -0.24 4.41
C ASN A 203 7.03 -0.77 4.98
N SER A 204 6.68 -0.27 6.16
CA SER A 204 5.43 -0.57 6.87
C SER A 204 4.57 0.69 6.98
N PHE A 205 3.31 0.60 6.58
CA PHE A 205 2.37 1.71 6.67
C PHE A 205 1.11 1.32 7.44
N SER A 206 0.82 2.06 8.51
CA SER A 206 -0.27 1.77 9.45
C SER A 206 -0.92 3.04 9.96
N LYS A 207 -2.20 3.02 10.32
CA LYS A 207 -2.89 4.15 10.98
C LYS A 207 -2.61 5.50 10.29
N ILE A 208 -2.96 5.59 9.01
CA ILE A 208 -2.83 6.78 8.16
C ILE A 208 -4.23 7.18 7.68
N GLY A 209 -4.66 8.42 7.93
CA GLY A 209 -6.05 8.82 7.78
C GLY A 209 -6.54 8.91 6.33
N HIS A 210 -5.68 9.29 5.39
CA HIS A 210 -6.02 9.37 3.97
C HIS A 210 -5.27 8.32 3.14
N SER A 211 -4.04 8.60 2.71
CA SER A 211 -3.29 7.72 1.80
C SER A 211 -1.88 7.43 2.30
N PRO A 212 -1.55 6.16 2.63
CA PRO A 212 -0.21 5.77 3.06
C PRO A 212 0.92 6.08 2.09
N LEU A 213 0.73 5.69 0.84
CA LEU A 213 1.65 5.91 -0.27
C LEU A 213 0.83 6.34 -1.47
N ASN A 214 1.22 7.45 -2.09
CA ASN A 214 0.58 7.88 -3.31
C ASN A 214 1.56 8.39 -4.38
N PHE A 215 1.19 8.11 -5.62
CA PHE A 215 1.88 8.60 -6.81
C PHE A 215 0.94 9.52 -7.56
N TYR A 216 1.45 10.70 -7.91
CA TYR A 216 0.74 11.69 -8.71
C TYR A 216 1.62 12.05 -9.90
N ALA A 217 1.14 11.77 -11.10
CA ALA A 217 1.71 12.28 -12.35
C ALA A 217 0.77 13.35 -12.90
N ILE A 218 1.24 14.59 -12.94
CA ILE A 218 0.45 15.76 -13.34
C ILE A 218 1.10 16.53 -14.49
N SER A 219 1.96 15.87 -15.27
CA SER A 219 2.58 16.40 -16.48
C SER A 219 2.99 15.27 -17.44
N SER A 220 3.54 15.62 -18.60
CA SER A 220 4.17 14.68 -19.56
C SER A 220 5.39 13.93 -19.01
N GLN A 221 5.88 14.30 -17.82
CA GLN A 221 6.90 13.56 -17.07
C GLN A 221 6.21 12.67 -16.03
N LEU A 222 5.87 11.46 -16.44
CA LEU A 222 5.16 10.48 -15.63
C LEU A 222 6.01 10.04 -14.43
N SER A 223 5.37 9.89 -13.27
CA SER A 223 5.95 9.16 -12.13
C SER A 223 6.15 7.70 -12.52
N SER A 224 7.30 7.39 -13.13
CA SER A 224 7.50 6.15 -13.87
C SER A 224 8.69 5.33 -13.41
N HIS A 225 8.71 4.04 -13.75
CA HIS A 225 9.85 3.17 -13.45
C HIS A 225 10.15 3.05 -11.96
N ASN A 226 9.14 3.24 -11.10
CA ASN A 226 9.30 3.05 -9.66
C ASN A 226 9.11 1.57 -9.29
N ILE A 227 9.87 1.11 -8.31
CA ILE A 227 9.78 -0.23 -7.73
C ILE A 227 9.10 -0.12 -6.37
N ILE A 228 7.97 -0.79 -6.21
CA ILE A 228 7.21 -0.88 -4.95
C ILE A 228 7.20 -2.35 -4.56
N ARG A 229 8.15 -2.74 -3.71
CA ARG A 229 8.43 -4.14 -3.42
C ARG A 229 8.39 -4.46 -1.93
N GLY A 230 7.78 -5.58 -1.56
CA GLY A 230 7.93 -6.13 -0.21
C GLY A 230 7.39 -5.23 0.90
N ASN A 231 6.59 -4.21 0.58
CA ASN A 231 6.01 -3.31 1.58
C ASN A 231 4.79 -3.95 2.24
N ILE A 232 4.50 -3.52 3.47
CA ILE A 232 3.30 -3.94 4.19
C ILE A 232 2.40 -2.73 4.40
N PHE A 233 1.27 -2.72 3.70
CA PHE A 233 0.19 -1.78 3.91
C PHE A 233 -0.85 -2.44 4.80
N HIS A 234 -0.96 -1.97 6.05
CA HIS A 234 -1.90 -2.51 7.03
C HIS A 234 -2.72 -1.39 7.66
N ASN A 235 -3.31 -0.55 6.80
CA ASN A 235 -3.83 0.72 7.25
C ASN A 235 -5.16 0.61 8.00
N GLY A 236 -5.05 0.67 9.33
CA GLY A 236 -6.16 0.64 10.26
C GLY A 236 -7.23 1.73 10.12
N TRP A 237 -6.90 2.86 9.48
CA TRP A 237 -7.70 4.09 9.49
C TRP A 237 -8.25 4.52 8.13
N GLY A 238 -7.84 3.87 7.04
CA GLY A 238 -8.15 4.31 5.68
C GLY A 238 -7.81 3.27 4.63
N ARG A 239 -7.68 3.72 3.37
CA ARG A 239 -7.20 2.91 2.24
C ARG A 239 -5.69 2.63 2.35
N ASN A 240 -5.16 1.72 1.53
CA ASN A 240 -3.76 1.32 1.61
C ASN A 240 -2.81 2.11 0.69
N PHE A 241 -3.24 2.59 -0.48
CA PHE A 241 -2.42 3.41 -1.37
C PHE A 241 -3.24 4.04 -2.50
N GLU A 242 -2.65 5.00 -3.22
CA GLU A 242 -3.21 5.62 -4.42
C GLU A 242 -2.20 5.75 -5.56
N LEU A 243 -2.49 5.12 -6.68
CA LEU A 243 -1.68 5.21 -7.89
C LEU A 243 -2.44 6.04 -8.91
N PHE A 244 -2.09 7.33 -9.03
CA PHE A 244 -2.70 8.24 -10.00
C PHE A 244 -1.74 8.56 -11.14
N ASN A 245 -1.90 7.80 -12.21
CA ASN A 245 -1.12 7.81 -13.45
C ASN A 245 0.40 7.51 -13.31
N PRO A 246 0.86 6.61 -12.41
CA PRO A 246 2.20 6.08 -12.61
C PRO A 246 2.26 5.19 -13.86
N ASP A 247 3.44 5.10 -14.45
CA ASP A 247 3.68 4.38 -15.70
C ASP A 247 4.92 3.49 -15.62
N ASN A 248 4.90 2.31 -16.24
CA ASN A 248 6.04 1.39 -16.21
C ASN A 248 6.55 1.11 -14.78
N CYS A 249 5.66 0.93 -13.80
CA CYS A 249 6.05 0.65 -12.42
C CYS A 249 5.93 -0.84 -12.10
N LEU A 250 6.73 -1.30 -11.14
CA LEU A 250 6.69 -2.66 -10.60
C LEU A 250 6.08 -2.65 -9.19
N PHE A 251 5.00 -3.39 -9.00
CA PHE A 251 4.35 -3.64 -7.71
C PHE A 251 4.44 -5.13 -7.39
N GLU A 252 5.37 -5.51 -6.52
CA GLU A 252 5.60 -6.92 -6.23
C GLU A 252 5.81 -7.29 -4.77
N ASN A 253 5.40 -8.51 -4.42
CA ASN A 253 5.64 -9.11 -3.11
C ASN A 253 5.11 -8.25 -1.93
N ASN A 254 4.17 -7.34 -2.17
CA ASN A 254 3.60 -6.49 -1.12
C ASN A 254 2.49 -7.24 -0.38
N ILE A 255 2.33 -6.91 0.90
CA ILE A 255 1.21 -7.35 1.73
C ILE A 255 0.25 -6.17 1.89
N ILE A 256 -1.01 -6.36 1.51
CA ILE A 256 -2.06 -5.35 1.55
C ILE A 256 -3.19 -5.91 2.41
N THR A 257 -3.33 -5.39 3.62
CA THR A 257 -4.28 -5.90 4.61
C THR A 257 -4.90 -4.78 5.42
N ASN A 258 -5.92 -5.12 6.22
CA ASN A 258 -6.53 -4.25 7.22
C ASN A 258 -7.09 -2.90 6.72
N ALA A 259 -7.20 -2.63 5.41
CA ALA A 259 -7.79 -1.37 4.95
C ALA A 259 -9.14 -1.15 5.62
N PHE A 260 -9.43 0.10 5.96
CA PHE A 260 -10.63 0.51 6.68
C PHE A 260 -11.33 1.66 5.96
N ASN A 261 -12.65 1.63 5.88
CA ASN A 261 -13.43 2.78 5.47
C ASN A 261 -13.52 3.78 6.62
N GLY A 262 -12.40 4.41 6.99
CA GLY A 262 -12.38 5.36 8.09
C GLY A 262 -12.98 6.72 7.74
N ALA A 263 -13.26 7.50 8.78
CA ALA A 263 -13.89 8.81 8.68
C ALA A 263 -13.02 9.93 8.06
N LYS A 264 -11.71 9.69 7.91
CA LYS A 264 -10.75 10.64 7.34
C LYS A 264 -10.45 10.40 5.86
N SER A 265 -11.15 9.44 5.26
CA SER A 265 -10.99 9.02 3.88
C SER A 265 -12.35 9.05 3.18
N ALA A 266 -12.43 9.62 1.96
CA ALA A 266 -13.67 9.63 1.18
C ALA A 266 -14.21 8.22 0.90
N ASP A 267 -13.30 7.26 0.70
CA ASP A 267 -13.56 5.82 0.67
C ASP A 267 -12.32 5.02 1.09
N SER A 268 -12.46 3.69 1.14
CA SER A 268 -11.41 2.74 1.57
C SER A 268 -10.68 2.05 0.44
N TYR A 269 -11.02 2.32 -0.81
CA TYR A 269 -10.44 1.61 -1.93
C TYR A 269 -9.02 2.09 -2.18
N SER A 270 -8.09 1.15 -2.25
CA SER A 270 -6.78 1.43 -2.83
C SER A 270 -6.97 1.75 -4.31
N LYS A 271 -6.37 2.83 -4.79
CA LYS A 271 -6.59 3.28 -6.18
C LYS A 271 -5.49 2.77 -7.07
N VAL A 272 -5.86 2.10 -8.16
CA VAL A 272 -4.93 1.63 -9.19
C VAL A 272 -5.33 2.23 -10.52
N LEU A 273 -4.70 3.36 -10.87
CA LEU A 273 -4.85 4.08 -12.14
C LEU A 273 -3.45 4.19 -12.77
N SER A 274 -2.92 3.03 -13.18
CA SER A 274 -1.56 2.84 -13.68
C SER A 274 -1.55 2.47 -15.16
N THR A 275 -0.48 2.84 -15.87
CA THR A 275 -0.26 2.43 -17.26
C THR A 275 1.00 1.58 -17.39
N ASN A 276 1.01 0.61 -18.32
CA ASN A 276 2.16 -0.25 -18.61
C ASN A 276 2.82 -0.89 -17.38
N SER A 277 2.09 -1.17 -16.31
CA SER A 277 2.68 -1.53 -15.01
C SER A 277 2.49 -3.01 -14.70
N ILE A 278 3.38 -3.55 -13.88
CA ILE A 278 3.38 -4.94 -13.44
C ILE A 278 2.90 -5.01 -11.98
N PHE A 279 1.89 -5.84 -11.73
CA PHE A 279 1.42 -6.17 -10.38
C PHE A 279 1.52 -7.68 -10.19
N ARG A 280 2.48 -8.13 -9.38
CA ARG A 280 2.72 -9.58 -9.21
C ARG A 280 3.04 -10.02 -7.80
N ASN A 281 2.73 -11.26 -7.46
CA ASN A 281 3.12 -11.91 -6.21
C ASN A 281 2.68 -11.14 -4.95
N ASN A 282 1.67 -10.28 -5.05
CA ASN A 282 1.15 -9.54 -3.89
C ASN A 282 0.14 -10.41 -3.13
N PHE A 283 0.09 -10.23 -1.81
CA PHE A 283 -0.92 -10.83 -0.92
C PHE A 283 -1.90 -9.77 -0.45
N ILE A 284 -3.18 -10.00 -0.71
CA ILE A 284 -4.23 -9.03 -0.45
C ILE A 284 -5.36 -9.68 0.34
N PHE A 285 -5.47 -9.38 1.63
CA PHE A 285 -6.41 -10.07 2.52
C PHE A 285 -6.93 -9.24 3.68
N ASP A 286 -8.10 -9.55 4.21
CA ASP A 286 -8.73 -8.88 5.36
C ASP A 286 -8.89 -7.36 5.21
N ASN A 287 -9.09 -6.88 3.98
CA ASN A 287 -9.38 -5.47 3.72
C ASN A 287 -10.89 -5.25 3.76
N TRP A 288 -11.35 -4.43 4.70
CA TRP A 288 -12.78 -4.21 4.96
C TRP A 288 -13.45 -3.43 3.84
N GLY A 289 -12.79 -2.39 3.34
CA GLY A 289 -13.22 -1.64 2.19
C GLY A 289 -13.21 -2.46 0.91
N GLY A 290 -13.77 -1.93 -0.18
CA GLY A 290 -13.46 -2.54 -1.46
C GLY A 290 -11.96 -2.42 -1.71
N VAL A 291 -11.35 -3.54 -2.05
CA VAL A 291 -9.93 -3.75 -1.77
C VAL A 291 -9.05 -2.92 -2.70
N ILE A 292 -9.36 -3.00 -4.00
CA ILE A 292 -8.78 -2.20 -5.06
C ILE A 292 -9.93 -1.59 -5.90
N ALA A 293 -9.76 -0.35 -6.33
CA ALA A 293 -10.58 0.25 -7.36
C ALA A 293 -9.70 0.79 -8.49
N SER A 294 -10.09 0.43 -9.70
CA SER A 294 -9.66 1.11 -10.92
C SER A 294 -10.91 1.75 -11.50
N GLY A 295 -10.94 3.07 -11.50
CA GLY A 295 -12.04 3.84 -12.03
C GLY A 295 -11.63 5.27 -12.32
N SER A 296 -12.17 5.82 -13.40
CA SER A 296 -11.86 7.19 -13.81
C SER A 296 -12.35 8.19 -12.76
N TYR A 297 -11.44 9.06 -12.34
CA TYR A 297 -11.78 10.30 -11.65
C TYR A 297 -11.63 11.44 -12.66
N ASP A 298 -12.53 12.43 -12.58
CA ASP A 298 -12.24 13.73 -13.18
C ASP A 298 -11.02 14.30 -12.43
N ALA A 299 -9.99 14.77 -13.15
CA ALA A 299 -8.69 15.17 -12.61
C ALA A 299 -8.73 16.38 -11.65
N LYS A 300 -9.92 16.82 -11.22
CA LYS A 300 -10.18 17.83 -10.16
C LYS A 300 -9.57 17.50 -8.79
N LEU A 301 -8.76 16.45 -8.64
CA LEU A 301 -8.12 16.03 -7.39
C LEU A 301 -7.11 17.04 -6.80
N GLY A 302 -6.96 18.23 -7.38
CA GLY A 302 -6.28 19.37 -6.76
C GLY A 302 -7.18 20.39 -6.05
N GLY A 303 -8.49 20.45 -6.31
CA GLY A 303 -9.30 21.60 -5.86
C GLY A 303 -8.72 22.96 -6.33
N LYS A 304 -9.22 24.08 -5.77
CA LYS A 304 -8.69 25.42 -6.07
C LYS A 304 -7.27 25.69 -5.54
N GLU A 305 -6.69 24.78 -4.74
CA GLU A 305 -5.40 24.98 -4.05
C GLU A 305 -4.29 23.97 -4.45
N GLY A 306 -4.61 22.93 -5.22
CA GLY A 306 -3.67 21.90 -5.68
C GLY A 306 -3.52 21.81 -7.20
N TYR A 307 -4.14 22.73 -7.94
CA TYR A 307 -3.81 22.99 -9.34
C TYR A 307 -2.63 23.96 -9.38
N ASP A 308 -1.45 23.48 -9.77
CA ASP A 308 -0.35 24.33 -10.20
C ASP A 308 -0.37 24.41 -11.73
N PRO A 309 -0.76 25.57 -12.31
CA PRO A 309 -0.82 25.74 -13.76
C PRO A 309 0.55 25.59 -14.46
N SER A 310 1.66 25.64 -13.71
CA SER A 310 3.00 25.46 -14.27
C SER A 310 3.35 23.99 -14.59
N LEU A 311 2.52 23.04 -14.13
CA LEU A 311 2.79 21.60 -14.26
C LEU A 311 2.14 20.94 -15.50
N GLY A 312 1.28 21.63 -16.24
CA GLY A 312 0.87 21.20 -17.59
C GLY A 312 -0.13 20.04 -17.69
N ALA A 313 -0.62 19.46 -16.60
CA ALA A 313 -1.88 18.70 -16.62
C ALA A 313 -3.05 19.69 -16.74
N ASP A 314 -3.86 19.55 -17.79
CA ASP A 314 -5.10 20.28 -17.94
C ASP A 314 -6.33 19.41 -17.62
N GLU A 315 -7.51 20.04 -17.66
CA GLU A 315 -8.84 19.47 -17.39
C GLU A 315 -9.22 18.26 -18.29
N SER A 316 -8.33 17.83 -19.19
CA SER A 316 -8.56 16.74 -20.12
C SER A 316 -7.84 15.44 -19.79
N THR A 317 -6.88 15.40 -18.84
CA THR A 317 -6.08 14.18 -18.57
C THR A 317 -6.88 13.14 -17.78
N PRO A 318 -7.29 12.00 -18.36
CA PRO A 318 -8.02 10.97 -17.62
C PRO A 318 -7.07 10.21 -16.68
N LEU A 319 -7.56 9.83 -15.50
CA LEU A 319 -6.89 8.81 -14.68
C LEU A 319 -7.31 7.42 -15.20
N MET A 320 -6.34 6.60 -15.60
CA MET A 320 -6.62 5.39 -16.37
C MET A 320 -5.92 4.15 -15.79
N PHE A 321 -6.47 2.96 -16.04
CA PHE A 321 -5.82 1.68 -15.83
C PHE A 321 -5.65 0.97 -17.17
N VAL A 322 -4.43 0.98 -17.72
CA VAL A 322 -4.20 0.66 -19.14
C VAL A 322 -3.00 -0.24 -19.33
N ASN A 323 -3.14 -1.22 -20.22
CA ASN A 323 -2.03 -2.06 -20.68
C ASN A 323 -1.18 -2.62 -19.53
N SER A 324 -1.78 -2.89 -18.37
CA SER A 324 -1.05 -3.38 -17.20
C SER A 324 -1.15 -4.90 -17.10
N ARG A 325 -0.16 -5.53 -16.45
CA ARG A 325 -0.09 -6.99 -16.24
C ARG A 325 -0.28 -7.27 -14.76
N VAL A 326 -1.41 -7.87 -14.42
CA VAL A 326 -1.75 -8.29 -13.06
C VAL A 326 -1.67 -9.81 -13.01
N TYR A 327 -0.62 -10.36 -12.44
CA TYR A 327 -0.44 -11.80 -12.46
C TYR A 327 0.15 -12.41 -11.20
N ASN A 328 -0.21 -13.67 -10.92
CA ASN A 328 0.30 -14.39 -9.75
C ASN A 328 0.07 -13.62 -8.43
N ASN A 329 -1.07 -12.96 -8.25
CA ASN A 329 -1.43 -12.36 -6.96
C ASN A 329 -2.42 -13.26 -6.20
N THR A 330 -2.46 -13.14 -4.88
CA THR A 330 -3.41 -13.88 -4.03
C THR A 330 -4.32 -12.89 -3.29
N PHE A 331 -5.62 -12.92 -3.61
CA PHE A 331 -6.68 -12.16 -2.96
C PHE A 331 -7.53 -13.10 -2.11
N ALA A 332 -7.50 -12.94 -0.79
CA ALA A 332 -8.08 -13.91 0.12
C ALA A 332 -8.83 -13.26 1.29
N ASN A 333 -9.99 -13.80 1.67
CA ASN A 333 -10.70 -13.41 2.90
C ASN A 333 -11.06 -11.91 3.03
N ASN A 334 -11.25 -11.18 1.93
CA ASN A 334 -11.67 -9.79 2.02
C ASN A 334 -13.21 -9.70 2.23
N PRO A 335 -13.73 -9.01 3.25
CA PRO A 335 -15.17 -8.82 3.46
C PRO A 335 -15.93 -8.35 2.21
N MET A 336 -15.34 -7.42 1.46
CA MET A 336 -15.86 -6.90 0.20
C MET A 336 -15.17 -7.50 -1.03
N LEU A 337 -15.67 -7.12 -2.20
CA LEU A 337 -15.09 -7.43 -3.50
C LEU A 337 -13.59 -7.11 -3.58
N ALA A 338 -12.84 -7.97 -4.27
CA ALA A 338 -11.39 -7.87 -4.44
C ALA A 338 -10.96 -6.73 -5.37
N TRP A 339 -11.72 -6.43 -6.41
CA TRP A 339 -11.38 -5.34 -7.33
C TRP A 339 -12.62 -4.74 -8.03
N ALA A 340 -12.86 -3.45 -7.84
CA ALA A 340 -13.86 -2.71 -8.60
C ALA A 340 -13.23 -2.15 -9.88
N LEU A 341 -13.80 -2.48 -11.03
CA LEU A 341 -13.47 -1.87 -12.32
C LEU A 341 -14.67 -1.02 -12.75
N SER A 342 -14.60 0.30 -12.55
CA SER A 342 -15.78 1.15 -12.76
C SER A 342 -15.44 2.47 -13.43
N ASP A 343 -16.10 2.79 -14.56
CA ASP A 343 -16.01 4.13 -15.15
C ASP A 343 -17.08 5.06 -14.57
N ASN A 344 -16.65 6.15 -13.92
CA ASN A 344 -17.51 7.22 -13.43
C ASN A 344 -17.33 8.52 -14.25
N SER A 345 -16.49 8.52 -15.28
CA SER A 345 -16.23 9.70 -16.09
C SER A 345 -17.42 9.98 -17.01
N ARG A 346 -17.61 11.28 -17.30
CA ARG A 346 -18.60 11.73 -18.29
C ARG A 346 -18.08 11.63 -19.72
N LYS A 347 -16.85 11.13 -19.91
CA LYS A 347 -16.13 11.06 -21.18
C LYS A 347 -15.87 9.60 -21.51
N ASN A 348 -16.39 9.11 -22.63
CA ASN A 348 -16.35 7.70 -23.01
C ASN A 348 -14.98 7.30 -23.60
N ASP A 349 -13.90 7.49 -22.82
CA ASP A 349 -12.51 7.41 -23.30
C ASP A 349 -11.85 6.03 -23.05
N ASN A 350 -12.65 5.01 -22.69
CA ASN A 350 -12.18 3.68 -22.30
C ASN A 350 -11.00 3.72 -21.29
N PRO A 351 -11.19 4.35 -20.11
CA PRO A 351 -10.16 4.49 -19.08
C PRO A 351 -9.64 3.15 -18.52
N ILE A 352 -10.33 2.04 -18.78
CA ILE A 352 -9.91 0.69 -18.34
C ILE A 352 -9.86 -0.25 -19.54
N ARG A 353 -8.67 -0.53 -20.07
CA ARG A 353 -8.50 -1.34 -21.30
C ARG A 353 -7.14 -2.02 -21.41
N SER A 354 -7.08 -3.05 -22.22
CA SER A 354 -5.86 -3.78 -22.60
C SER A 354 -5.09 -4.38 -21.42
N ASN A 355 -5.72 -4.51 -20.24
CA ASN A 355 -5.08 -5.12 -19.08
C ASN A 355 -5.19 -6.64 -19.15
N ILE A 356 -4.23 -7.34 -18.55
CA ILE A 356 -4.25 -8.80 -18.47
C ILE A 356 -4.18 -9.22 -17.00
N PHE A 357 -5.23 -9.89 -16.53
CA PHE A 357 -5.31 -10.59 -15.27
C PHE A 357 -4.99 -12.07 -15.49
N LYS A 358 -3.81 -12.53 -15.11
CA LYS A 358 -3.32 -13.88 -15.40
C LYS A 358 -2.88 -14.65 -14.14
N ASN A 359 -3.28 -15.90 -13.96
CA ASN A 359 -2.81 -16.74 -12.85
C ASN A 359 -3.02 -16.14 -11.45
N ASN A 360 -4.00 -15.27 -11.25
CA ASN A 360 -4.31 -14.75 -9.92
C ASN A 360 -5.26 -15.71 -9.18
N LEU A 361 -5.14 -15.77 -7.86
CA LEU A 361 -5.96 -16.60 -6.99
C LEU A 361 -6.91 -15.70 -6.18
N PHE A 362 -8.22 -15.90 -6.34
CA PHE A 362 -9.26 -15.22 -5.57
C PHE A 362 -10.06 -16.24 -4.77
N TYR A 363 -9.97 -16.14 -3.43
CA TYR A 363 -10.62 -17.07 -2.52
C TYR A 363 -11.39 -16.32 -1.41
N HIS A 364 -12.66 -16.66 -1.23
CA HIS A 364 -13.46 -16.18 -0.09
C HIS A 364 -13.46 -14.64 0.06
N ASN A 365 -13.56 -13.89 -1.04
CA ASN A 365 -13.76 -12.45 -1.01
C ASN A 365 -15.24 -12.09 -1.17
N GLY A 366 -15.65 -10.89 -0.74
CA GLY A 366 -17.04 -10.43 -0.86
C GLY A 366 -18.03 -11.20 0.01
N TYR A 367 -17.56 -11.92 1.03
CA TYR A 367 -18.37 -12.87 1.81
C TYR A 367 -19.43 -12.20 2.69
N THR A 368 -19.30 -10.91 2.97
CA THR A 368 -20.36 -10.14 3.66
C THR A 368 -21.46 -9.70 2.69
N GLY A 369 -21.15 -9.68 1.39
CA GLY A 369 -22.01 -9.34 0.25
C GLY A 369 -22.58 -10.57 -0.46
N ASP A 370 -22.32 -10.67 -1.76
CA ASP A 370 -22.77 -11.73 -2.67
C ASP A 370 -21.63 -12.67 -3.14
N PHE A 371 -20.46 -12.61 -2.50
CA PHE A 371 -19.22 -13.30 -2.88
C PHE A 371 -18.62 -12.89 -4.24
N THR A 372 -19.04 -11.76 -4.80
CA THR A 372 -18.41 -11.24 -6.02
C THR A 372 -17.03 -10.66 -5.74
N PHE A 373 -16.06 -11.04 -6.56
CA PHE A 373 -14.68 -10.57 -6.46
C PHE A 373 -14.47 -9.32 -7.29
N PHE A 374 -15.15 -9.27 -8.43
CA PHE A 374 -15.08 -8.15 -9.34
C PHE A 374 -16.45 -7.54 -9.52
N LYS A 375 -16.47 -6.21 -9.50
CA LYS A 375 -17.62 -5.42 -9.92
C LYS A 375 -17.20 -4.57 -11.10
N ILE A 376 -17.73 -4.92 -12.28
CA ILE A 376 -17.49 -4.24 -13.54
C ILE A 376 -18.71 -3.37 -13.87
N ARG A 377 -18.52 -2.06 -13.99
CA ARG A 377 -19.63 -1.12 -14.27
C ARG A 377 -19.19 0.05 -15.16
N GLY A 378 -20.14 0.58 -15.93
CA GLY A 378 -19.93 1.75 -16.78
C GLY A 378 -19.50 1.35 -18.19
N THR A 379 -19.57 2.30 -19.13
CA THR A 379 -19.24 2.07 -20.54
C THR A 379 -17.75 2.17 -20.84
N GLY A 380 -16.95 2.76 -19.94
CA GLY A 380 -15.51 2.91 -20.11
C GLY A 380 -14.64 1.73 -19.66
N VAL A 381 -15.24 0.56 -19.42
CA VAL A 381 -14.50 -0.70 -19.25
C VAL A 381 -14.55 -1.48 -20.56
N SER A 382 -13.41 -1.54 -21.22
CA SER A 382 -13.26 -2.19 -22.52
C SER A 382 -13.32 -3.73 -22.40
N ASP A 383 -13.79 -4.40 -23.44
CA ASP A 383 -13.89 -5.86 -23.54
C ASP A 383 -12.53 -6.54 -23.82
N ASP A 384 -11.51 -5.76 -24.19
CA ASP A 384 -10.12 -6.22 -24.41
C ASP A 384 -9.31 -6.45 -23.12
N ASN A 385 -9.90 -6.24 -21.93
CA ASN A 385 -9.30 -6.66 -20.67
C ASN A 385 -9.43 -8.19 -20.52
N LEU A 386 -8.32 -8.91 -20.42
CA LEU A 386 -8.31 -10.37 -20.44
C LEU A 386 -8.16 -11.00 -19.04
N PHE A 387 -8.92 -12.06 -18.77
CA PHE A 387 -8.85 -12.87 -17.55
C PHE A 387 -8.45 -14.31 -17.91
N LEU A 388 -7.18 -14.64 -17.68
CA LEU A 388 -6.52 -15.85 -18.17
C LEU A 388 -6.07 -16.75 -17.02
N SER A 389 -6.61 -17.97 -16.92
CA SER A 389 -6.15 -18.97 -15.94
C SER A 389 -6.12 -18.47 -14.50
N ASN A 390 -7.07 -17.63 -14.10
CA ASN A 390 -7.25 -17.24 -12.70
C ASN A 390 -8.07 -18.31 -11.97
N LEU A 391 -7.88 -18.46 -10.67
CA LEU A 391 -8.75 -19.26 -9.81
C LEU A 391 -9.74 -18.32 -9.11
N PHE A 392 -11.03 -18.58 -9.30
CA PHE A 392 -12.12 -17.84 -8.68
C PHE A 392 -12.98 -18.81 -7.86
N PHE A 393 -12.87 -18.76 -6.52
CA PHE A 393 -13.65 -19.64 -5.64
C PHE A 393 -14.23 -18.90 -4.43
N GLY A 394 -15.55 -18.68 -4.43
CA GLY A 394 -16.26 -17.91 -3.40
C GLY A 394 -16.44 -18.69 -2.10
N GLU A 395 -17.47 -19.52 -2.07
CA GLU A 395 -17.77 -20.40 -0.92
C GLU A 395 -17.91 -21.88 -1.35
N LYS A 396 -18.36 -22.11 -2.59
CA LYS A 396 -18.62 -23.43 -3.17
C LYS A 396 -18.57 -23.35 -4.70
N PRO A 397 -18.33 -24.48 -5.40
CA PRO A 397 -18.36 -24.51 -6.86
C PRO A 397 -19.70 -24.02 -7.43
N GLY A 398 -19.66 -23.30 -8.55
CA GLY A 398 -20.82 -22.78 -9.25
C GLY A 398 -21.44 -21.52 -8.62
N LYS A 399 -20.82 -20.95 -7.58
CA LYS A 399 -21.23 -19.65 -7.04
C LYS A 399 -20.80 -18.53 -8.00
N ALA A 400 -21.61 -17.48 -8.12
CA ALA A 400 -21.21 -16.30 -8.86
C ALA A 400 -20.01 -15.62 -8.20
N THR A 401 -19.03 -15.22 -9.01
CA THR A 401 -17.78 -14.59 -8.56
C THR A 401 -17.51 -13.25 -9.24
N MET A 402 -18.34 -12.87 -10.21
CA MET A 402 -18.20 -11.66 -11.02
C MET A 402 -19.57 -10.99 -11.16
N ARG A 403 -19.60 -9.67 -10.98
CA ARG A 403 -20.75 -8.83 -11.31
C ARG A 403 -20.40 -7.91 -12.46
N MET A 404 -21.17 -7.98 -13.55
CA MET A 404 -21.06 -7.06 -14.69
C MET A 404 -22.40 -6.36 -14.87
N GLY A 405 -22.43 -5.05 -14.61
CA GLY A 405 -23.68 -4.30 -14.49
C GLY A 405 -24.56 -4.85 -13.35
N GLU A 406 -25.79 -5.22 -13.68
CA GLU A 406 -26.76 -5.82 -12.76
C GLU A 406 -26.83 -7.35 -12.87
N LYS A 407 -25.92 -7.99 -13.63
CA LYS A 407 -25.91 -9.44 -13.79
C LYS A 407 -24.73 -10.07 -13.04
N LEU A 408 -25.03 -11.18 -12.36
CA LEU A 408 -24.08 -12.05 -11.69
C LEU A 408 -23.67 -13.21 -12.60
N TYR A 409 -22.39 -13.55 -12.58
CA TYR A 409 -21.80 -14.60 -13.42
C TYR A 409 -21.01 -15.60 -12.59
N THR A 410 -21.20 -16.87 -12.91
CA THR A 410 -20.33 -17.97 -12.47
C THR A 410 -19.13 -18.06 -13.39
N VAL A 411 -18.09 -18.78 -13.00
CA VAL A 411 -16.94 -19.01 -13.88
C VAL A 411 -17.34 -19.70 -15.19
N GLY A 412 -18.26 -20.67 -15.11
CA GLY A 412 -18.79 -21.36 -16.29
C GLY A 412 -19.53 -20.43 -17.24
N SER A 413 -20.44 -19.59 -16.74
CA SER A 413 -21.18 -18.66 -17.61
C SER A 413 -20.30 -17.58 -18.22
N LEU A 414 -19.21 -17.17 -17.54
CA LEU A 414 -18.21 -16.28 -18.13
C LEU A 414 -17.51 -16.92 -19.35
N HIS A 415 -17.15 -18.20 -19.29
CA HIS A 415 -16.54 -18.89 -20.43
C HIS A 415 -17.50 -19.04 -21.60
N GLU A 416 -18.78 -19.28 -21.33
CA GLU A 416 -19.81 -19.44 -22.37
C GLU A 416 -20.16 -18.11 -23.04
N GLU A 417 -20.38 -17.06 -22.26
CA GLU A 417 -20.85 -15.77 -22.78
C GLU A 417 -19.70 -14.88 -23.29
N PHE A 418 -18.50 -15.02 -22.73
CA PHE A 418 -17.34 -14.19 -23.06
C PHE A 418 -16.05 -15.02 -23.32
N PRO A 419 -16.10 -15.99 -24.26
CA PRO A 419 -15.01 -16.97 -24.47
C PRO A 419 -13.67 -16.36 -24.92
N GLY A 420 -13.69 -15.15 -25.49
CA GLY A 420 -12.48 -14.42 -25.88
C GLY A 420 -11.84 -13.62 -24.73
N GLN A 421 -12.60 -13.34 -23.67
CA GLN A 421 -12.19 -12.48 -22.56
C GLN A 421 -11.81 -13.30 -21.32
N PHE A 422 -12.58 -14.34 -21.02
CA PHE A 422 -12.38 -15.22 -19.86
C PHE A 422 -11.95 -16.61 -20.34
N ILE A 423 -10.67 -16.93 -20.16
CA ILE A 423 -10.07 -18.13 -20.76
C ILE A 423 -9.46 -19.01 -19.66
N ASN A 424 -9.89 -20.27 -19.58
CA ASN A 424 -9.35 -21.30 -18.69
C ASN A 424 -9.31 -20.93 -17.19
N ASN A 425 -10.21 -20.05 -16.74
CA ASN A 425 -10.33 -19.75 -15.31
C ASN A 425 -10.90 -20.96 -14.54
N ILE A 426 -10.53 -21.12 -13.27
CA ILE A 426 -10.83 -22.30 -12.45
C ILE A 426 -11.81 -21.93 -11.34
N ASP A 427 -12.82 -22.78 -11.11
CA ASP A 427 -13.75 -22.69 -9.98
C ASP A 427 -13.56 -23.89 -9.06
N ALA A 428 -12.58 -23.80 -8.16
CA ALA A 428 -12.25 -24.85 -7.21
C ALA A 428 -11.56 -24.29 -5.97
N ASP A 429 -11.75 -24.96 -4.83
CA ASP A 429 -11.07 -24.60 -3.58
C ASP A 429 -9.55 -24.69 -3.77
N PRO A 430 -8.76 -23.65 -3.47
CA PRO A 430 -7.31 -23.66 -3.62
C PRO A 430 -6.60 -24.58 -2.63
N LEU A 431 -7.27 -25.10 -1.60
CA LEU A 431 -6.70 -25.99 -0.59
C LEU A 431 -5.46 -25.37 0.09
N PHE A 432 -5.62 -24.19 0.71
CA PHE A 432 -4.55 -23.60 1.52
C PHE A 432 -4.19 -24.50 2.71
N SER A 433 -2.90 -24.60 3.03
CA SER A 433 -2.41 -25.49 4.08
C SER A 433 -2.84 -25.05 5.49
N ASN A 434 -2.99 -23.74 5.73
CA ASN A 434 -3.50 -23.21 7.00
C ASN A 434 -4.11 -21.80 6.82
N PHE A 435 -5.24 -21.73 6.14
CA PHE A 435 -5.94 -20.48 5.85
C PHE A 435 -6.30 -19.66 7.11
N GLN A 436 -6.70 -20.33 8.20
CA GLN A 436 -7.13 -19.66 9.44
C GLN A 436 -6.02 -18.83 10.09
N ASN A 437 -4.76 -19.23 9.91
CA ASN A 437 -3.58 -18.50 10.37
C ASN A 437 -2.96 -17.64 9.24
N ARG A 438 -3.73 -17.24 8.22
CA ARG A 438 -3.28 -16.41 7.09
C ARG A 438 -2.07 -16.99 6.36
N CYS A 439 -1.95 -18.31 6.36
CA CYS A 439 -0.91 -19.03 5.64
C CYS A 439 -1.48 -19.47 4.29
N PHE A 440 -1.06 -18.77 3.23
CA PHE A 440 -1.57 -18.94 1.87
C PHE A 440 -0.74 -19.90 1.02
N THR A 441 0.12 -20.72 1.62
CA THR A 441 0.79 -21.81 0.91
C THR A 441 -0.22 -22.87 0.50
N LEU A 442 -0.06 -23.43 -0.71
CA LEU A 442 -0.93 -24.48 -1.24
C LEU A 442 -0.62 -25.83 -0.60
N ALA A 443 -1.67 -26.58 -0.25
CA ALA A 443 -1.53 -27.97 0.15
C ALA A 443 -1.33 -28.88 -1.07
N LYS A 444 -0.73 -30.05 -0.85
CA LYS A 444 -0.56 -31.07 -1.88
C LYS A 444 -1.92 -31.45 -2.48
N GLY A 445 -2.00 -31.44 -3.82
CA GLY A 445 -3.24 -31.76 -4.55
C GLY A 445 -4.17 -30.57 -4.78
N SER A 446 -3.74 -29.36 -4.41
CA SER A 446 -4.41 -28.12 -4.79
C SER A 446 -4.63 -28.05 -6.31
N PRO A 447 -5.82 -27.60 -6.76
CA PRO A 447 -6.10 -27.35 -8.18
C PRO A 447 -5.38 -26.11 -8.73
N ALA A 448 -4.72 -25.32 -7.88
CA ALA A 448 -3.90 -24.19 -8.30
C ALA A 448 -2.47 -24.59 -8.69
N ILE A 449 -2.02 -25.80 -8.32
CA ILE A 449 -0.70 -26.33 -8.66
C ILE A 449 -0.68 -26.79 -10.12
N ASP A 450 0.35 -26.41 -10.88
CA ASP A 450 0.56 -26.73 -12.30
C ASP A 450 -0.61 -26.32 -13.21
N ALA A 451 -1.41 -25.36 -12.79
CA ALA A 451 -2.67 -25.01 -13.43
C ALA A 451 -2.68 -23.63 -14.10
N GLY A 452 -1.67 -22.83 -13.84
CA GLY A 452 -1.48 -21.52 -14.46
C GLY A 452 -0.96 -21.61 -15.89
N ARG A 453 -0.93 -20.46 -16.54
CA ARG A 453 -0.48 -20.29 -17.92
C ARG A 453 0.89 -19.59 -17.96
N PRO A 454 1.81 -19.99 -18.85
CA PRO A 454 3.01 -19.21 -19.13
C PRO A 454 2.68 -17.74 -19.45
N LEU A 455 3.57 -16.83 -19.06
CA LEU A 455 3.35 -15.40 -19.18
C LEU A 455 3.27 -14.96 -20.64
N THR A 456 4.13 -15.49 -21.51
CA THR A 456 4.07 -15.25 -22.95
C THR A 456 4.63 -16.44 -23.73
N LYS A 457 4.81 -16.28 -25.04
CA LYS A 457 5.39 -17.28 -25.93
C LYS A 457 6.29 -16.63 -26.96
N THR A 458 7.27 -17.36 -27.48
CA THR A 458 8.15 -16.92 -28.55
C THR A 458 7.39 -16.76 -29.89
N LEU A 459 7.77 -15.79 -30.71
CA LEU A 459 7.14 -15.52 -32.01
C LEU A 459 7.81 -16.24 -33.20
N GLY A 460 8.98 -16.84 -32.99
CA GLY A 460 9.71 -17.55 -34.03
C GLY A 460 10.74 -18.50 -33.42
N SER A 461 11.24 -19.46 -34.20
CA SER A 461 12.33 -20.35 -33.78
C SER A 461 13.67 -19.62 -33.93
N GLY A 462 14.59 -19.82 -32.99
CA GLY A 462 15.87 -19.11 -33.04
C GLY A 462 16.84 -19.49 -31.94
N SER A 463 17.97 -18.79 -31.95
CA SER A 463 18.97 -18.85 -30.90
C SER A 463 19.71 -17.52 -30.81
N GLY A 464 20.10 -17.12 -29.61
CA GLY A 464 20.81 -15.86 -29.37
C GLY A 464 20.34 -15.19 -28.09
N THR A 465 20.67 -13.91 -27.95
CA THR A 465 20.30 -13.07 -26.80
C THR A 465 19.06 -12.21 -27.07
N GLU A 466 18.59 -12.15 -28.32
CA GLU A 466 17.40 -11.39 -28.72
C GLU A 466 16.21 -12.35 -28.87
N LEU A 467 15.28 -12.28 -27.92
CA LEU A 467 14.12 -13.17 -27.84
C LEU A 467 12.83 -12.40 -28.13
N TYR A 468 12.31 -12.54 -29.34
CA TYR A 468 11.00 -12.00 -29.71
C TYR A 468 9.87 -12.83 -29.08
N VAL A 469 9.01 -12.16 -28.32
CA VAL A 469 7.89 -12.74 -27.58
C VAL A 469 6.57 -12.11 -27.99
N SER A 470 5.44 -12.71 -27.63
CA SER A 470 4.13 -12.13 -27.93
C SER A 470 3.79 -10.91 -27.05
N ASP A 471 4.47 -10.77 -25.91
CA ASP A 471 4.23 -9.71 -24.93
C ASP A 471 5.45 -9.62 -23.99
N ALA A 472 6.26 -8.58 -24.15
CA ALA A 472 7.44 -8.36 -23.31
C ALA A 472 7.10 -7.73 -21.94
N LEU A 473 5.90 -7.15 -21.79
CA LEU A 473 5.52 -6.36 -20.62
C LEU A 473 5.32 -7.17 -19.34
N PHE A 474 5.30 -8.50 -19.45
CA PHE A 474 5.29 -9.36 -18.28
C PHE A 474 6.60 -9.30 -17.49
N PHE A 475 7.71 -8.83 -18.07
CA PHE A 475 9.03 -8.94 -17.49
C PHE A 475 9.61 -7.59 -17.08
N PHE A 476 10.22 -7.58 -15.92
CA PHE A 476 10.99 -6.47 -15.37
C PHE A 476 12.46 -6.60 -15.78
N ASP A 477 13.11 -5.48 -16.10
CA ASP A 477 14.48 -5.44 -16.59
C ASP A 477 15.46 -4.68 -15.67
N GLY A 478 15.01 -4.27 -14.48
CA GLY A 478 15.79 -3.41 -13.57
C GLY A 478 15.51 -1.92 -13.73
N PHE A 479 14.82 -1.50 -14.79
CA PHE A 479 14.55 -0.10 -15.14
C PHE A 479 15.79 0.80 -15.17
N GLY A 480 16.99 0.23 -15.32
CA GLY A 480 18.24 0.99 -15.27
C GLY A 480 18.57 1.60 -13.90
N ILE A 481 17.92 1.17 -12.82
CA ILE A 481 18.24 1.60 -11.45
C ILE A 481 19.51 0.87 -10.97
N GLU A 482 20.46 1.61 -10.42
CA GLU A 482 21.70 1.02 -9.89
C GLU A 482 21.41 0.03 -8.75
N GLY A 483 21.97 -1.18 -8.85
CA GLY A 483 21.76 -2.25 -7.87
C GLY A 483 20.58 -3.17 -8.17
N GLU A 484 19.67 -2.76 -9.06
CA GLU A 484 18.52 -3.58 -9.47
C GLU A 484 18.88 -4.50 -10.64
N SER A 485 18.16 -5.61 -10.75
CA SER A 485 18.38 -6.63 -11.78
C SER A 485 17.06 -7.11 -12.36
N GLY A 486 17.01 -7.26 -13.68
CA GLY A 486 15.86 -7.82 -14.37
C GLY A 486 15.60 -9.29 -14.06
N ASP A 487 14.43 -9.74 -14.47
CA ASP A 487 13.90 -11.07 -14.19
C ASP A 487 14.79 -12.20 -14.75
N ILE A 488 14.79 -13.35 -14.09
CA ILE A 488 15.18 -14.61 -14.74
C ILE A 488 13.96 -15.15 -15.48
N VAL A 489 14.11 -15.59 -16.72
CA VAL A 489 13.01 -16.19 -17.50
C VAL A 489 13.36 -17.61 -17.97
N PHE A 490 12.39 -18.51 -17.93
CA PHE A 490 12.46 -19.85 -18.52
C PHE A 490 11.85 -19.84 -19.92
N VAL A 491 12.51 -20.50 -20.88
CA VAL A 491 12.08 -20.58 -22.28
C VAL A 491 11.92 -22.03 -22.72
N GLY A 492 10.69 -22.45 -22.97
CA GLY A 492 10.29 -23.76 -23.51
C GLY A 492 10.39 -24.92 -22.52
N LYS A 493 11.53 -25.09 -21.84
CA LYS A 493 11.79 -26.19 -20.91
C LYS A 493 12.64 -25.76 -19.70
N PRO A 494 12.52 -26.44 -18.54
CA PRO A 494 13.38 -26.21 -17.39
C PRO A 494 14.88 -26.30 -17.75
N GLY A 495 15.69 -25.40 -17.18
CA GLY A 495 17.13 -25.32 -17.42
C GLY A 495 17.55 -24.50 -18.65
N ASN A 496 16.62 -24.07 -19.51
CA ASN A 496 16.85 -23.11 -20.57
C ASN A 496 16.39 -21.72 -20.11
N PHE A 497 17.28 -20.97 -19.46
CA PHE A 497 16.95 -19.71 -18.80
C PHE A 497 18.03 -18.65 -18.95
N ALA A 498 17.61 -17.40 -18.93
CA ALA A 498 18.50 -16.25 -18.97
C ALA A 498 17.92 -15.11 -18.13
N ARG A 499 18.78 -14.15 -17.78
CA ARG A 499 18.36 -12.88 -17.18
C ARG A 499 17.94 -11.90 -18.26
N VAL A 500 16.83 -11.21 -18.06
CA VAL A 500 16.41 -10.06 -18.87
C VAL A 500 17.28 -8.86 -18.51
N LEU A 501 17.99 -8.34 -19.51
CA LEU A 501 18.76 -7.09 -19.43
C LEU A 501 17.96 -5.88 -19.93
N LYS A 502 16.99 -6.13 -20.82
CA LYS A 502 16.06 -5.11 -21.33
C LYS A 502 14.75 -5.78 -21.75
N ALA A 503 13.62 -5.17 -21.38
CA ALA A 503 12.30 -5.52 -21.89
C ALA A 503 11.83 -4.42 -22.86
N ASP A 504 12.00 -4.65 -24.16
CA ASP A 504 11.57 -3.72 -25.20
C ASP A 504 10.08 -3.96 -25.52
N ILE A 505 9.22 -3.19 -24.85
CA ILE A 505 7.77 -3.35 -24.89
C ILE A 505 7.20 -3.04 -26.28
N GLU A 506 7.74 -2.02 -26.96
CA GLU A 506 7.27 -1.59 -28.28
C GLU A 506 7.49 -2.67 -29.34
N ASN A 507 8.62 -3.37 -29.28
CA ASN A 507 8.99 -4.41 -30.25
C ASN A 507 8.69 -5.83 -29.77
N ASN A 508 8.14 -5.98 -28.57
CA ASN A 508 7.99 -7.25 -27.85
C ASN A 508 9.26 -8.12 -27.90
N LEU A 509 10.38 -7.52 -27.51
CA LEU A 509 11.71 -8.13 -27.54
C LEU A 509 12.31 -8.14 -26.13
N LEU A 510 12.83 -9.30 -25.71
CA LEU A 510 13.68 -9.41 -24.52
C LEU A 510 15.14 -9.52 -24.95
N ILE A 511 16.00 -8.69 -24.35
CA ILE A 511 17.45 -8.81 -24.47
C ILE A 511 17.97 -9.58 -23.26
N LEU A 512 18.75 -10.63 -23.49
CA LEU A 512 19.13 -11.61 -22.48
C LEU A 512 20.63 -11.56 -22.15
N ASP A 513 21.00 -11.94 -20.92
CA ASP A 513 22.39 -12.00 -20.44
C ASP A 513 23.24 -13.10 -21.09
N ARG A 514 22.59 -14.07 -21.74
CA ARG A 514 23.24 -15.19 -22.41
C ARG A 514 22.39 -15.71 -23.57
N SER A 515 23.05 -16.38 -24.50
CA SER A 515 22.35 -17.01 -25.62
C SER A 515 21.53 -18.21 -25.17
N LEU A 516 20.27 -18.27 -25.61
CA LEU A 516 19.40 -19.44 -25.49
C LEU A 516 19.10 -20.04 -26.86
N GLN A 517 18.42 -21.19 -26.88
CA GLN A 517 17.80 -21.77 -28.06
C GLN A 517 16.31 -21.98 -27.80
N TRP A 518 15.48 -21.75 -28.82
CA TRP A 518 14.02 -21.88 -28.71
C TRP A 518 13.37 -22.19 -30.05
N LYS A 519 12.16 -22.70 -29.98
CA LYS A 519 11.24 -22.88 -31.11
C LYS A 519 10.15 -21.83 -31.05
N GLU A 520 9.49 -21.61 -32.18
CA GLU A 520 8.27 -20.79 -32.26
C GLU A 520 7.19 -21.38 -31.35
N GLY A 521 6.53 -20.51 -30.58
CA GLY A 521 5.47 -20.90 -29.65
C GLY A 521 5.97 -21.51 -28.34
N ASP A 522 7.29 -21.62 -28.13
CA ASP A 522 7.84 -22.02 -26.84
C ASP A 522 7.37 -21.06 -25.74
N SER A 523 7.01 -21.62 -24.59
CA SER A 523 6.53 -20.86 -23.44
C SER A 523 7.64 -20.00 -22.86
N VAL A 524 7.33 -18.77 -22.46
CA VAL A 524 8.24 -17.87 -21.75
C VAL A 524 7.57 -17.40 -20.47
N SER A 525 8.21 -17.61 -19.32
CA SER A 525 7.63 -17.31 -18.01
C SER A 525 8.72 -17.01 -16.99
N LEU A 526 8.32 -16.43 -15.85
CA LEU A 526 9.12 -16.53 -14.64
C LEU A 526 9.36 -18.01 -14.28
N PRO A 527 10.41 -18.33 -13.52
CA PRO A 527 10.75 -19.69 -13.15
C PRO A 527 9.65 -20.34 -12.31
N TYR A 528 9.31 -21.58 -12.64
CA TYR A 528 8.28 -22.36 -11.96
C TYR A 528 8.72 -23.82 -11.82
N ALA A 529 8.08 -24.55 -10.90
CA ALA A 529 8.26 -25.98 -10.71
C ALA A 529 7.15 -26.76 -11.42
N GLY A 530 7.39 -28.04 -11.72
CA GLY A 530 6.38 -28.90 -12.31
C GLY A 530 6.16 -28.68 -13.82
N LYS A 531 4.91 -28.80 -14.26
CA LYS A 531 4.48 -28.76 -15.67
C LYS A 531 4.13 -27.36 -16.15
N ALA A 532 3.64 -26.49 -15.26
CA ALA A 532 3.22 -25.12 -15.60
C ALA A 532 3.34 -24.21 -14.36
N PRO A 533 3.33 -22.87 -14.51
CA PRO A 533 3.29 -21.98 -13.36
C PRO A 533 2.07 -22.25 -12.48
N ASP A 534 2.23 -22.13 -11.17
CA ASP A 534 1.08 -22.17 -10.26
C ASP A 534 0.24 -20.88 -10.33
N ILE A 535 -1.03 -21.00 -9.92
CA ILE A 535 -1.95 -19.87 -9.74
C ILE A 535 -1.79 -19.31 -8.32
N GLY A 536 -1.62 -17.99 -8.22
CA GLY A 536 -1.40 -17.26 -6.97
C GLY A 536 0.06 -16.81 -6.79
N ALA A 537 0.32 -16.16 -5.65
CA ALA A 537 1.60 -15.52 -5.32
C ALA A 537 2.74 -16.47 -4.95
N LEU A 538 2.44 -17.73 -4.64
CA LEU A 538 3.44 -18.72 -4.25
C LEU A 538 3.49 -19.85 -5.27
N GLN A 539 4.70 -20.27 -5.61
CA GLN A 539 4.95 -21.52 -6.30
C GLN A 539 5.08 -22.65 -5.29
N TYR A 540 4.60 -23.83 -5.67
CA TYR A 540 4.70 -25.09 -4.96
C TYR A 540 5.84 -25.91 -5.55
N GLY A 541 6.87 -26.17 -4.74
CA GLY A 541 7.98 -27.02 -5.14
C GLY A 541 9.16 -26.25 -5.74
N ASN A 542 10.25 -26.99 -5.89
CA ASN A 542 11.56 -26.42 -6.21
C ASN A 542 11.68 -25.97 -7.68
N THR A 543 11.76 -24.65 -7.90
CA THR A 543 11.95 -24.02 -9.21
C THR A 543 13.40 -24.07 -9.74
N GLY A 544 14.35 -24.50 -8.91
CA GLY A 544 15.79 -24.48 -9.18
C GLY A 544 16.46 -23.12 -8.91
N ILE A 545 15.69 -22.09 -8.57
CA ILE A 545 16.18 -20.78 -8.14
C ILE A 545 15.88 -20.61 -6.67
N LEU A 546 16.81 -19.96 -5.95
CA LEU A 546 16.64 -19.72 -4.53
C LEU A 546 15.38 -18.89 -4.29
N THR A 547 14.37 -19.53 -3.70
CA THR A 547 13.15 -18.88 -3.22
C THR A 547 13.00 -19.15 -1.73
N VAL A 548 12.39 -18.20 -1.04
CA VAL A 548 12.19 -18.28 0.39
C VAL A 548 10.77 -17.85 0.75
N THR A 549 10.04 -18.73 1.42
CA THR A 549 8.71 -18.46 1.97
C THR A 549 8.79 -18.53 3.49
N PRO A 550 8.63 -17.40 4.20
CA PRO A 550 8.71 -17.39 5.65
C PRO A 550 7.41 -17.93 6.23
N MET A 551 7.50 -18.57 7.39
CA MET A 551 6.38 -19.11 8.12
C MET A 551 6.52 -18.78 9.60
N ALA A 552 5.39 -18.49 10.23
CA ALA A 552 5.26 -18.48 11.67
C ALA A 552 4.17 -19.47 12.07
N HIS A 553 4.39 -20.20 13.15
CA HIS A 553 3.34 -21.08 13.68
C HIS A 553 2.13 -20.27 14.20
N LEU A 554 2.37 -19.00 14.56
CA LEU A 554 1.38 -18.00 14.94
C LEU A 554 1.69 -16.68 14.22
N VAL A 555 0.75 -16.20 13.41
CA VAL A 555 0.80 -14.85 12.82
C VAL A 555 0.10 -13.81 13.70
N THR A 556 -0.69 -14.28 14.67
CA THR A 556 -1.27 -13.47 15.74
C THR A 556 -0.89 -14.11 17.07
N SER A 557 -0.34 -13.31 17.98
CA SER A 557 0.14 -13.74 19.30
C SER A 557 -0.30 -12.75 20.38
N THR A 558 -0.18 -13.15 21.64
CA THR A 558 -0.34 -12.27 22.80
C THR A 558 1.03 -11.78 23.30
N PRO A 559 1.11 -10.65 24.03
CA PRO A 559 2.37 -10.18 24.60
C PRO A 559 3.11 -11.28 25.37
N ALA A 560 4.43 -11.37 25.14
CA ALA A 560 5.33 -12.38 25.68
C ALA A 560 5.04 -13.85 25.28
N GLN A 561 4.07 -14.11 24.40
CA GLN A 561 3.87 -15.43 23.82
C GLN A 561 4.99 -15.73 22.81
N GLU A 562 5.60 -16.90 22.94
CA GLU A 562 6.67 -17.32 22.03
C GLU A 562 6.13 -17.61 20.62
N VAL A 563 6.73 -17.00 19.61
CA VAL A 563 6.52 -17.25 18.18
C VAL A 563 7.73 -18.02 17.64
N THR A 564 7.51 -19.27 17.20
CA THR A 564 8.45 -20.07 16.42
C THR A 564 8.30 -19.75 14.94
N PHE A 565 9.43 -19.47 14.30
CA PHE A 565 9.55 -19.17 12.88
C PHE A 565 10.27 -20.28 12.14
N SER A 566 9.95 -20.45 10.87
CA SER A 566 10.62 -21.35 9.95
C SER A 566 10.52 -20.81 8.54
N ALA A 567 11.28 -21.35 7.59
CA ALA A 567 11.14 -21.00 6.19
C ALA A 567 11.11 -22.24 5.32
N ILE A 568 10.30 -22.20 4.27
CA ILE A 568 10.43 -23.12 3.15
C ILE A 568 11.47 -22.50 2.22
N ILE A 569 12.61 -23.18 2.08
CA ILE A 569 13.69 -22.80 1.17
C ILE A 569 13.69 -23.79 0.02
N GLU A 570 13.57 -23.26 -1.18
CA GLU A 570 13.56 -24.03 -2.40
C GLU A 570 14.61 -23.49 -3.37
N GLY A 571 15.18 -24.37 -4.19
CA GLY A 571 16.27 -24.03 -5.10
C GLY A 571 17.56 -23.61 -4.39
N GLY A 572 18.38 -22.84 -5.10
CA GLY A 572 19.69 -22.40 -4.63
C GLY A 572 20.78 -23.47 -4.69
N LYS A 573 22.02 -23.06 -4.47
CA LYS A 573 23.22 -23.92 -4.49
C LYS A 573 23.86 -24.03 -3.12
N GLY A 574 24.09 -25.27 -2.67
CA GLY A 574 24.81 -25.56 -1.44
C GLY A 574 24.04 -25.15 -0.17
N LYS A 575 24.77 -24.76 0.87
CA LYS A 575 24.19 -24.25 2.13
C LYS A 575 23.55 -22.88 1.91
N VAL A 576 22.40 -22.65 2.53
CA VAL A 576 21.74 -21.35 2.57
C VAL A 576 21.91 -20.75 3.96
N ASP A 577 22.57 -19.60 4.03
CA ASP A 577 22.66 -18.77 5.23
C ASP A 577 21.38 -17.94 5.37
N MET A 578 20.90 -17.75 6.60
CA MET A 578 19.65 -17.06 6.91
C MET A 578 19.90 -15.92 7.90
N MET A 579 19.17 -14.82 7.73
CA MET A 579 19.10 -13.72 8.67
C MET A 579 17.64 -13.29 8.83
N TRP A 580 17.15 -13.45 10.05
CA TRP A 580 15.85 -12.98 10.50
C TRP A 580 16.00 -11.62 11.17
N ASP A 581 15.13 -10.69 10.83
CA ASP A 581 14.88 -9.45 11.55
C ASP A 581 13.43 -9.49 12.03
N PHE A 582 13.21 -9.42 13.35
CA PHE A 582 11.87 -9.55 13.91
C PHE A 582 11.06 -8.26 13.90
N GLY A 583 11.66 -7.14 13.44
CA GLY A 583 11.00 -5.84 13.34
C GLY A 583 10.91 -5.07 14.67
N ASP A 584 11.54 -5.56 15.73
CA ASP A 584 11.62 -4.91 17.05
C ASP A 584 13.06 -4.57 17.48
N GLY A 585 14.00 -4.64 16.54
CA GLY A 585 15.44 -4.44 16.75
C GLY A 585 16.20 -5.72 17.09
N ASN A 586 15.54 -6.87 17.28
CA ASN A 586 16.19 -8.16 17.46
C ASN A 586 16.34 -8.91 16.13
N VAL A 587 17.45 -9.65 16.01
CA VAL A 587 17.79 -10.46 14.82
C VAL A 587 18.21 -11.88 15.20
N SER A 588 18.18 -12.81 14.24
CA SER A 588 18.67 -14.18 14.43
C SER A 588 19.15 -14.82 13.14
N ASN A 589 20.19 -15.66 13.21
CA ASN A 589 20.69 -16.45 12.08
C ASN A 589 20.34 -17.96 12.17
N LYS A 590 19.50 -18.35 13.13
CA LYS A 590 19.04 -19.75 13.28
C LYS A 590 18.02 -20.11 12.19
N ALA A 591 18.02 -21.36 11.76
CA ALA A 591 17.03 -21.85 10.78
C ALA A 591 15.59 -21.86 11.31
N VAL A 592 15.42 -22.14 12.60
CA VAL A 592 14.12 -22.17 13.29
C VAL A 592 14.23 -21.34 14.59
N PRO A 593 14.22 -20.00 14.51
CA PRO A 593 14.31 -19.18 15.71
C PRO A 593 12.97 -19.12 16.46
N ARG A 594 13.08 -18.76 17.73
CA ARG A 594 11.96 -18.43 18.61
C ARG A 594 12.13 -17.01 19.08
N HIS A 595 11.06 -16.23 19.04
CA HIS A 595 11.06 -14.84 19.49
C HIS A 595 9.72 -14.51 20.14
N SER A 596 9.73 -13.60 21.11
CA SER A 596 8.53 -13.13 21.79
C SER A 596 8.54 -11.62 21.81
N TYR A 597 7.42 -11.01 21.48
CA TYR A 597 7.26 -9.57 21.47
C TYR A 597 6.72 -9.10 22.82
N LYS A 598 7.34 -8.06 23.36
CA LYS A 598 6.95 -7.50 24.66
C LYS A 598 5.68 -6.65 24.57
N ASP A 599 5.60 -5.84 23.52
CA ASP A 599 4.59 -4.81 23.37
C ASP A 599 3.54 -5.26 22.35
N ILE A 600 2.32 -4.73 22.48
CA ILE A 600 1.30 -4.90 21.45
C ILE A 600 1.73 -4.14 20.19
N GLY A 601 1.42 -4.69 19.02
CA GLY A 601 1.80 -4.06 17.77
C GLY A 601 1.82 -5.00 16.58
N ASP A 602 2.05 -4.40 15.43
CA ASP A 602 2.24 -5.09 14.16
C ASP A 602 3.74 -5.06 13.83
N TYR A 603 4.36 -6.24 13.77
CA TYR A 603 5.80 -6.43 13.56
C TYR A 603 6.06 -6.97 12.16
N VAL A 604 6.84 -6.24 11.38
CA VAL A 604 7.28 -6.68 10.05
C VAL A 604 8.52 -7.55 10.23
N VAL A 605 8.35 -8.85 10.08
CA VAL A 605 9.45 -9.81 10.15
C VAL A 605 10.03 -9.97 8.75
N ARG A 606 11.35 -9.84 8.65
CA ARG A 606 12.11 -10.01 7.42
C ARG A 606 12.96 -11.25 7.50
N LEU A 607 13.05 -11.95 6.38
CA LEU A 607 13.98 -13.05 6.21
C LEU A 607 14.80 -12.82 4.95
N LYS A 608 16.11 -12.73 5.14
CA LYS A 608 17.10 -12.72 4.07
C LYS A 608 17.85 -14.05 4.05
N CYS A 609 17.93 -14.66 2.88
CA CYS A 609 18.62 -15.91 2.62
C CYS A 609 19.71 -15.69 1.58
N LYS A 610 20.85 -16.38 1.72
CA LYS A 610 21.94 -16.37 0.74
C LYS A 610 22.52 -17.76 0.56
N ASP A 611 22.63 -18.22 -0.67
CA ASP A 611 23.23 -19.52 -0.99
C ASP A 611 24.76 -19.43 -1.20
N THR A 612 25.43 -20.58 -1.32
CA THR A 612 26.90 -20.63 -1.52
C THR A 612 27.37 -20.06 -2.87
N SER A 613 26.47 -19.85 -3.82
CA SER A 613 26.79 -19.18 -5.09
C SER A 613 26.67 -17.65 -4.99
N GLY A 614 26.20 -17.15 -3.85
CA GLY A 614 25.98 -15.73 -3.61
C GLY A 614 24.58 -15.24 -4.02
N THR A 615 23.69 -16.14 -4.44
CA THR A 615 22.30 -15.79 -4.79
C THR A 615 21.56 -15.44 -3.50
N GLU A 616 20.88 -14.30 -3.48
CA GLU A 616 20.09 -13.83 -2.34
C GLU A 616 18.60 -13.93 -2.63
N ALA A 617 17.82 -14.22 -1.60
CA ALA A 617 16.35 -14.17 -1.62
C ALA A 617 15.86 -13.50 -0.34
N GLU A 618 14.91 -12.59 -0.45
CA GLU A 618 14.39 -11.82 0.67
C GLU A 618 12.87 -11.78 0.64
N THR A 619 12.26 -11.81 1.82
CA THR A 619 10.81 -11.86 2.00
C THR A 619 10.41 -11.22 3.32
N ASN A 620 9.21 -10.64 3.35
CA ASN A 620 8.63 -9.99 4.52
C ASN A 620 7.28 -10.63 4.85
N PHE A 621 6.94 -10.67 6.13
CA PHE A 621 5.59 -11.02 6.58
C PHE A 621 5.24 -10.31 7.88
N LEU A 622 3.94 -10.31 8.21
CA LEU A 622 3.40 -9.60 9.37
C LEU A 622 3.16 -10.58 10.52
N VAL A 623 3.70 -10.27 11.70
CA VAL A 623 3.27 -10.84 12.97
C VAL A 623 2.52 -9.77 13.75
N ARG A 624 1.34 -10.10 14.23
CA ARG A 624 0.55 -9.23 15.09
C ARG A 624 0.58 -9.69 16.53
N VAL A 625 0.73 -8.73 17.43
CA VAL A 625 0.71 -8.92 18.88
C VAL A 625 -0.46 -8.12 19.43
N GLU A 626 -1.50 -8.81 19.84
CA GLU A 626 -2.75 -8.23 20.35
C GLU A 626 -3.01 -8.72 21.77
N GLN A 627 -3.78 -7.96 22.55
CA GLN A 627 -4.25 -8.46 23.85
C GLN A 627 -5.15 -9.69 23.66
N PRO A 628 -5.17 -10.65 24.62
CA PRO A 628 -6.15 -11.72 24.61
C PRO A 628 -7.56 -11.15 24.45
N LEU A 629 -8.39 -11.81 23.63
CA LEU A 629 -9.80 -11.44 23.49
C LEU A 629 -10.48 -11.54 24.85
N ASP A 630 -10.87 -10.40 25.43
CA ASP A 630 -11.77 -10.36 26.57
C ASP A 630 -13.21 -10.52 26.03
N PRO A 631 -13.90 -11.63 26.34
CA PRO A 631 -15.24 -11.89 25.83
C PRO A 631 -16.28 -10.88 26.34
N ASN A 632 -15.96 -10.09 27.36
CA ASN A 632 -16.83 -9.04 27.89
C ASN A 632 -16.46 -7.65 27.35
N LYS A 633 -15.32 -7.49 26.67
CA LYS A 633 -14.92 -6.19 26.13
C LYS A 633 -15.88 -5.77 25.01
N PRO A 634 -16.37 -4.51 25.02
CA PRO A 634 -17.17 -3.99 23.92
C PRO A 634 -16.43 -4.10 22.58
N LEU A 635 -17.16 -4.34 21.49
CA LEU A 635 -16.63 -4.26 20.12
C LEU A 635 -16.12 -2.84 19.84
N VAL A 636 -16.84 -1.84 20.32
CA VAL A 636 -16.44 -0.43 20.35
C VAL A 636 -16.94 0.18 21.66
N TYR A 637 -16.15 1.10 22.23
CA TYR A 637 -16.53 1.99 23.30
C TYR A 637 -16.01 3.39 22.99
N SER A 638 -16.78 4.43 23.26
CA SER A 638 -16.30 5.80 23.22
C SER A 638 -17.08 6.69 24.16
N ASN A 639 -16.37 7.41 25.02
CA ASN A 639 -16.89 8.51 25.84
C ASN A 639 -16.58 9.88 25.21
N PHE A 640 -16.03 9.91 23.99
CA PHE A 640 -15.75 11.13 23.22
C PHE A 640 -14.80 12.12 23.89
N GLU A 641 -14.08 11.67 24.93
CA GLU A 641 -13.02 12.44 25.56
C GLU A 641 -11.79 12.49 24.66
N ARG A 642 -10.88 13.41 25.00
CA ARG A 642 -9.65 13.63 24.22
C ARG A 642 -8.75 12.39 24.19
N GLU A 643 -8.72 11.64 25.27
CA GLU A 643 -7.91 10.43 25.42
C GLU A 643 -8.35 9.32 24.44
N ASP A 644 -9.61 9.34 24.02
CA ASP A 644 -10.21 8.34 23.14
C ASP A 644 -10.31 8.79 21.66
N PHE A 645 -9.72 9.94 21.32
CA PHE A 645 -9.77 10.51 19.96
C PHE A 645 -9.24 9.56 18.88
N GLU A 646 -8.23 8.72 19.18
CA GLU A 646 -7.71 7.75 18.22
C GLU A 646 -8.75 6.68 17.83
N GLU A 647 -9.68 6.33 18.73
CA GLU A 647 -10.78 5.41 18.40
C GLU A 647 -11.89 6.16 17.67
N TRP A 648 -12.49 7.17 18.30
CA TRP A 648 -13.69 7.77 17.73
C TRP A 648 -13.42 8.64 16.49
N GLY A 649 -12.26 9.31 16.42
CA GLY A 649 -11.91 10.24 15.33
C GLY A 649 -11.77 9.58 13.97
N PHE A 650 -11.61 8.25 13.91
CA PHE A 650 -11.47 7.47 12.68
C PHE A 650 -12.63 6.50 12.44
N LEU A 651 -13.38 6.11 13.47
CA LEU A 651 -14.57 5.28 13.35
C LEU A 651 -15.84 6.10 13.02
N TRP A 652 -15.95 7.33 13.52
CA TRP A 652 -17.15 8.16 13.37
C TRP A 652 -17.07 9.11 12.18
N ASP A 653 -18.00 8.96 11.24
CA ASP A 653 -18.07 9.74 10.01
C ASP A 653 -19.38 10.56 9.93
N ARG A 654 -19.39 11.54 9.03
CA ARG A 654 -20.57 12.34 8.66
C ARG A 654 -21.51 11.59 7.71
N GLY A 655 -21.04 10.49 7.12
CA GLY A 655 -21.72 9.76 6.07
C GLY A 655 -21.56 10.42 4.68
N PRO A 656 -21.80 9.66 3.58
CA PRO A 656 -21.58 10.11 2.19
C PRO A 656 -22.62 11.11 1.67
N SER A 657 -23.65 11.42 2.45
CA SER A 657 -24.61 12.45 2.13
C SER A 657 -24.41 13.63 3.08
N ARG A 658 -24.52 14.86 2.55
CA ARG A 658 -24.83 16.11 3.30
C ARG A 658 -23.64 17.00 3.66
N GLU A 659 -23.34 17.93 2.76
CA GLU A 659 -22.48 19.12 2.94
C GLU A 659 -22.95 20.09 4.06
N ARG A 660 -23.92 19.72 4.90
CA ARG A 660 -24.64 20.65 5.80
C ARG A 660 -24.90 20.09 7.21
N SER A 661 -24.27 18.98 7.58
CA SER A 661 -24.24 18.45 8.96
C SER A 661 -22.83 18.52 9.54
N THR A 662 -22.73 18.94 10.80
CA THR A 662 -21.45 19.07 11.52
C THR A 662 -21.53 18.19 12.77
N TYR A 663 -20.44 17.47 13.06
CA TYR A 663 -20.25 16.71 14.30
C TYR A 663 -18.98 17.21 14.96
N TYR A 664 -19.00 17.42 16.27
CA TYR A 664 -17.85 17.89 17.03
C TYR A 664 -18.01 17.54 18.51
N PRO A 665 -16.90 17.30 19.23
CA PRO A 665 -16.93 17.19 20.67
C PRO A 665 -17.31 18.53 21.31
N GLU A 666 -18.16 18.50 22.33
CA GLU A 666 -18.62 19.66 23.10
C GLU A 666 -18.67 19.30 24.58
N MET A 667 -18.35 20.23 25.47
CA MET A 667 -18.50 20.02 26.92
C MET A 667 -19.97 19.92 27.29
N ARG A 668 -20.33 18.89 28.06
CA ARG A 668 -21.70 18.72 28.57
C ARG A 668 -22.09 19.87 29.50
N GLU A 669 -23.33 20.32 29.36
CA GLU A 669 -23.90 21.37 30.22
C GLU A 669 -23.95 20.97 31.71
N ASP A 670 -23.97 19.67 32.02
CA ASP A 670 -23.96 19.12 33.38
C ASP A 670 -22.55 18.95 33.97
N GLY A 671 -21.49 19.32 33.23
CA GLY A 671 -20.10 19.26 33.67
C GLY A 671 -19.47 17.87 33.70
N LYS A 672 -20.11 16.85 33.10
CA LYS A 672 -19.61 15.46 33.11
C LYS A 672 -18.66 15.10 31.95
N GLY A 673 -17.90 16.07 31.45
CA GLY A 673 -16.92 15.83 30.38
C GLY A 673 -17.40 16.22 28.98
N GLN A 674 -16.74 15.69 27.96
CA GLN A 674 -17.10 15.89 26.56
C GLN A 674 -18.25 14.96 26.14
N CYS A 675 -18.99 15.37 25.12
CA CYS A 675 -19.96 14.53 24.42
C CYS A 675 -19.90 14.87 22.92
N MET A 676 -20.49 14.02 22.09
CA MET A 676 -20.60 14.32 20.66
C MET A 676 -21.84 15.15 20.38
N CYS A 677 -21.66 16.34 19.82
CA CYS A 677 -22.75 17.18 19.29
C CYS A 677 -22.89 16.96 17.78
N VAL A 678 -24.12 16.81 17.30
CA VAL A 678 -24.45 16.81 15.87
C VAL A 678 -25.40 17.95 15.58
N SER A 679 -25.09 18.78 14.58
CA SER A 679 -25.87 19.95 14.18
C SER A 679 -26.09 20.03 12.68
N THR A 680 -27.14 20.71 12.25
CA THR A 680 -27.43 21.00 10.82
C THR A 680 -27.47 22.50 10.56
N GLU A 681 -26.94 22.92 9.41
CA GLU A 681 -26.89 24.32 8.96
C GLU A 681 -27.95 24.65 7.89
N GLY A 682 -28.99 23.83 7.73
CA GLY A 682 -30.08 24.21 6.83
C GLY A 682 -31.37 23.41 7.00
N ASN A 683 -32.44 23.95 6.41
CA ASN A 683 -33.78 23.39 6.47
C ASN A 683 -33.98 22.22 5.49
N ASN A 684 -34.77 21.23 5.90
CA ASN A 684 -35.00 19.96 5.20
C ASN A 684 -33.72 19.18 4.87
N ASN A 685 -32.61 19.56 5.51
CA ASN A 685 -31.40 18.78 5.48
C ASN A 685 -31.56 17.58 6.38
N THR A 686 -30.44 16.90 6.52
CA THR A 686 -30.31 15.79 7.42
C THR A 686 -29.53 16.21 8.63
N LEU A 687 -29.93 15.64 9.75
CA LEU A 687 -29.11 15.56 10.94
C LEU A 687 -28.58 14.12 11.02
N ALA A 688 -27.27 13.92 10.78
CA ALA A 688 -26.71 12.57 10.76
C ALA A 688 -25.25 12.48 11.19
N THR A 689 -24.92 11.33 11.74
CA THR A 689 -23.57 10.81 11.94
C THR A 689 -23.65 9.29 12.02
N ASN A 690 -22.56 8.61 11.70
CA ASN A 690 -22.50 7.16 11.80
C ASN A 690 -21.17 6.69 12.37
N ILE A 691 -21.21 5.53 13.00
CA ILE A 691 -20.02 4.77 13.34
C ILE A 691 -19.83 3.64 12.34
N LYS A 692 -18.65 3.63 11.72
CA LYS A 692 -18.20 2.64 10.76
C LYS A 692 -17.50 1.50 11.51
N LEU A 693 -17.87 0.26 11.21
CA LEU A 693 -17.39 -0.95 11.90
C LEU A 693 -16.88 -1.98 10.89
N ARG A 694 -15.70 -2.55 11.13
CA ARG A 694 -15.09 -3.56 10.24
C ARG A 694 -16.03 -4.73 9.97
N ILE A 695 -16.31 -5.51 11.00
CA ILE A 695 -17.26 -6.61 10.92
C ILE A 695 -17.97 -6.60 12.24
N TRP A 696 -19.27 -6.34 12.20
CA TRP A 696 -20.10 -6.39 13.38
C TRP A 696 -20.99 -7.62 13.31
N ASP A 697 -20.55 -8.67 14.00
CA ASP A 697 -21.37 -9.86 14.26
C ASP A 697 -22.38 -9.54 15.37
N ILE A 698 -23.65 -9.42 15.01
CA ILE A 698 -24.73 -9.03 15.93
C ILE A 698 -25.20 -10.18 16.82
N ASP A 699 -24.77 -11.41 16.57
CA ASP A 699 -25.02 -12.52 17.50
C ASP A 699 -23.95 -12.57 18.58
N LYS A 700 -22.73 -12.09 18.28
CA LYS A 700 -21.65 -11.93 19.26
C LYS A 700 -21.71 -10.60 20.02
N TYR A 701 -22.14 -9.52 19.37
CA TYR A 701 -22.21 -8.17 19.95
C TYR A 701 -23.58 -7.51 19.71
N PRO A 702 -24.66 -8.01 20.32
CA PRO A 702 -26.03 -7.56 20.03
C PRO A 702 -26.39 -6.19 20.61
N TYR A 703 -25.79 -5.77 21.72
CA TYR A 703 -26.32 -4.68 22.53
C TYR A 703 -25.62 -3.35 22.26
N ILE A 704 -26.35 -2.35 21.80
CA ILE A 704 -25.87 -0.99 21.62
C ILE A 704 -26.35 -0.16 22.80
N LYS A 705 -25.46 0.57 23.45
CA LYS A 705 -25.80 1.45 24.56
C LYS A 705 -25.19 2.83 24.36
N PHE A 706 -25.96 3.87 24.62
CA PHE A 706 -25.47 5.24 24.62
C PHE A 706 -26.38 6.15 25.45
N SER A 707 -25.81 7.24 25.95
CA SER A 707 -26.56 8.36 26.49
C SER A 707 -26.85 9.38 25.39
N TYR A 708 -27.99 10.07 25.47
CA TYR A 708 -28.38 11.06 24.46
C TYR A 708 -29.19 12.20 25.07
N ARG A 709 -29.18 13.35 24.40
CA ARG A 709 -30.02 14.51 24.69
C ARG A 709 -30.58 15.05 23.38
N ILE A 710 -31.90 15.12 23.29
CA ILE A 710 -32.61 15.59 22.09
C ILE A 710 -33.61 16.67 22.51
N PRO A 711 -33.48 17.91 22.03
CA PRO A 711 -34.49 18.96 22.25
C PRO A 711 -35.84 18.62 21.59
N PRO A 712 -36.96 19.18 22.09
CA PRO A 712 -38.29 18.93 21.53
C PRO A 712 -38.40 19.20 20.04
N GLY A 713 -38.93 18.23 19.30
CA GLY A 713 -39.15 18.33 17.87
C GLY A 713 -37.90 18.20 17.00
N VAL A 714 -36.76 17.81 17.58
CA VAL A 714 -35.55 17.48 16.80
C VAL A 714 -35.70 16.05 16.23
N PRO A 715 -35.67 15.89 14.89
CA PRO A 715 -35.84 14.59 14.26
C PRO A 715 -34.53 13.80 14.28
N VAL A 716 -34.52 12.65 14.96
CA VAL A 716 -33.36 11.73 15.03
C VAL A 716 -33.86 10.31 14.82
N GLY A 717 -33.35 9.61 13.81
CA GLY A 717 -33.61 8.19 13.59
C GLY A 717 -32.40 7.34 13.94
N ILE A 718 -32.65 6.08 14.29
CA ILE A 718 -31.63 5.09 14.62
C ILE A 718 -31.63 4.03 13.54
N TRP A 719 -30.47 3.78 12.95
CA TRP A 719 -30.33 2.95 11.76
C TRP A 719 -29.23 1.92 11.90
N LEU A 720 -29.49 0.77 11.31
CA LEU A 720 -28.53 -0.31 11.17
C LEU A 720 -28.28 -0.55 9.68
N ARG A 721 -27.01 -0.72 9.31
CA ARG A 721 -26.64 -0.98 7.91
C ARG A 721 -26.10 -2.39 7.71
N PRO A 722 -26.86 -3.22 6.97
CA PRO A 722 -26.32 -4.47 6.47
C PRO A 722 -25.31 -4.18 5.38
N TRP A 723 -24.48 -5.17 5.12
CA TRP A 723 -23.61 -5.16 3.95
C TRP A 723 -24.41 -5.14 2.65
N PRO A 724 -23.99 -4.34 1.64
CA PRO A 724 -24.74 -4.26 0.39
C PRO A 724 -24.86 -5.61 -0.32
N SER A 725 -26.05 -5.91 -0.84
CA SER A 725 -26.30 -6.91 -1.89
C SER A 725 -27.56 -6.51 -2.66
N GLU A 726 -27.87 -7.19 -3.76
CA GLU A 726 -29.08 -6.89 -4.55
C GLU A 726 -30.38 -7.13 -3.79
N GLU A 727 -30.39 -8.14 -2.92
CA GLU A 727 -31.59 -8.58 -2.19
C GLU A 727 -31.77 -7.88 -0.84
N ARG A 728 -30.80 -7.05 -0.41
CA ARG A 728 -30.83 -6.40 0.91
C ARG A 728 -31.06 -4.90 0.80
N PRO A 729 -31.91 -4.31 1.67
CA PRO A 729 -32.02 -2.87 1.76
C PRO A 729 -30.71 -2.27 2.24
N GLU A 730 -30.39 -1.06 1.78
CA GLU A 730 -29.14 -0.35 2.14
C GLU A 730 -29.02 -0.07 3.65
N ARG A 731 -30.16 0.13 4.32
CA ARG A 731 -30.28 0.48 5.73
C ARG A 731 -31.68 0.14 6.24
N VAL A 732 -31.80 -0.08 7.54
CA VAL A 732 -33.08 -0.34 8.22
C VAL A 732 -33.21 0.60 9.43
N CYS A 733 -34.32 1.33 9.51
CA CYS A 733 -34.66 2.15 10.67
C CYS A 733 -35.21 1.24 11.77
N ILE A 734 -34.64 1.35 12.97
CA ILE A 734 -35.08 0.56 14.14
C ILE A 734 -35.79 1.41 15.20
N GLY A 735 -35.79 2.72 15.05
CA GLY A 735 -36.42 3.63 16.00
C GLY A 735 -36.01 5.08 15.79
N GLY A 736 -36.40 5.94 16.72
CA GLY A 736 -36.03 7.36 16.69
C GLY A 736 -36.86 8.23 17.63
N SER A 737 -36.64 9.54 17.56
CA SER A 737 -37.47 10.54 18.24
C SER A 737 -38.87 10.62 17.61
N PRO A 738 -39.87 11.20 18.30
CA PRO A 738 -41.22 11.36 17.75
C PRO A 738 -41.27 12.11 16.41
N ALA A 739 -40.30 13.00 16.18
CA ALA A 739 -40.19 13.80 14.95
C ALA A 739 -39.48 13.07 13.78
N ASN A 740 -38.89 11.89 14.00
CA ASN A 740 -38.10 11.13 13.01
C ASN A 740 -38.86 10.89 11.67
N SER A 741 -38.11 10.62 10.61
CA SER A 741 -38.63 10.09 9.36
C SER A 741 -37.69 9.05 8.78
N SER A 742 -38.24 7.86 8.49
CA SER A 742 -37.56 6.82 7.75
C SER A 742 -37.61 7.02 6.22
N GLY A 743 -38.28 8.07 5.72
CA GLY A 743 -38.54 8.21 4.29
C GLY A 743 -39.23 6.96 3.73
N GLU A 744 -38.68 6.45 2.62
CA GLU A 744 -39.16 5.22 1.94
C GLU A 744 -38.49 3.93 2.47
N TYR A 745 -37.56 4.04 3.41
CA TYR A 745 -36.83 2.88 3.93
C TYR A 745 -37.66 2.09 4.96
N ILE A 746 -37.34 0.80 5.08
CA ILE A 746 -37.96 -0.11 6.04
C ILE A 746 -37.77 0.42 7.47
N ASN A 747 -38.85 0.42 8.25
CA ASN A 747 -38.86 0.82 9.64
C ASN A 747 -39.54 -0.25 10.50
N VAL A 748 -38.83 -0.76 11.50
CA VAL A 748 -39.38 -1.75 12.45
C VAL A 748 -40.00 -1.11 13.71
N GLU A 749 -39.89 0.22 13.86
CA GLU A 749 -40.50 1.06 14.91
C GLU A 749 -40.37 0.52 16.35
N ARG A 750 -39.24 -0.12 16.68
CA ARG A 750 -39.07 -0.80 17.97
C ARG A 750 -38.71 0.16 19.11
N TYR A 751 -37.81 1.10 18.84
CA TYR A 751 -37.23 1.98 19.86
C TYR A 751 -37.72 3.42 19.72
N LYS A 752 -38.04 4.05 20.86
CA LYS A 752 -38.48 5.45 20.92
C LYS A 752 -37.49 6.26 21.76
N LEU A 753 -36.92 7.29 21.16
CA LEU A 753 -36.08 8.26 21.88
C LEU A 753 -36.97 9.34 22.49
N ILE A 754 -36.59 9.85 23.66
CA ILE A 754 -37.29 10.94 24.35
C ILE A 754 -36.66 12.28 23.92
N ASP A 755 -37.48 13.23 23.49
CA ASP A 755 -37.05 14.55 23.01
C ASP A 755 -37.45 15.69 23.96
N ASP A 756 -37.29 15.52 25.26
CA ASP A 756 -37.66 16.55 26.28
C ASP A 756 -36.54 17.55 26.57
N GLY A 757 -35.38 17.41 25.95
CA GLY A 757 -34.19 18.25 26.18
C GLY A 757 -33.33 17.81 27.37
N GLU A 758 -33.67 16.72 28.06
CA GLU A 758 -32.88 16.13 29.14
C GLU A 758 -31.99 14.98 28.64
N TRP A 759 -31.01 14.59 29.46
CA TRP A 759 -30.17 13.42 29.18
C TRP A 759 -30.89 12.13 29.54
N HIS A 760 -30.94 11.21 28.58
CA HIS A 760 -31.47 9.86 28.72
C HIS A 760 -30.40 8.83 28.38
N THR A 761 -30.64 7.57 28.74
CA THR A 761 -29.81 6.44 28.30
C THR A 761 -30.72 5.38 27.70
N ILE A 762 -30.27 4.75 26.62
CA ILE A 762 -30.99 3.68 25.95
C ILE A 762 -30.06 2.50 25.69
N GLU A 763 -30.67 1.32 25.66
CA GLU A 763 -30.05 0.08 25.21
C GLU A 763 -30.91 -0.52 24.08
N ILE A 764 -30.23 -0.98 23.03
CA ILE A 764 -30.83 -1.45 21.78
C ILE A 764 -30.27 -2.82 21.45
N ASP A 765 -31.13 -3.72 20.99
CA ASP A 765 -30.74 -5.02 20.46
C ASP A 765 -30.66 -4.94 18.93
N ALA A 766 -29.45 -5.01 18.39
CA ALA A 766 -29.21 -4.92 16.96
C ALA A 766 -29.85 -6.08 16.17
N ARG A 767 -30.15 -7.21 16.82
CA ARG A 767 -30.81 -8.37 16.19
C ARG A 767 -32.25 -8.07 15.77
N GLU A 768 -32.83 -6.96 16.21
CA GLU A 768 -34.14 -6.48 15.75
C GLU A 768 -34.17 -6.26 14.23
N ILE A 769 -33.02 -5.99 13.59
CA ILE A 769 -32.92 -5.93 12.12
C ILE A 769 -33.36 -7.23 11.44
N LYS A 770 -33.25 -8.39 12.12
CA LYS A 770 -33.64 -9.69 11.56
C LYS A 770 -35.15 -9.78 11.28
N LYS A 771 -35.97 -8.89 11.84
CA LYS A 771 -37.39 -8.75 11.47
C LYS A 771 -37.58 -8.22 10.06
N ALA A 772 -36.68 -7.34 9.60
CA ALA A 772 -36.65 -6.84 8.23
C ALA A 772 -35.86 -7.77 7.29
N ILE A 773 -34.79 -8.40 7.79
CA ILE A 773 -33.89 -9.23 7.00
C ILE A 773 -33.59 -10.55 7.75
N PRO A 774 -34.46 -11.57 7.61
CA PRO A 774 -34.27 -12.85 8.30
C PRO A 774 -32.91 -13.49 8.01
N GLY A 775 -32.22 -13.98 9.05
CA GLY A 775 -30.94 -14.68 8.94
C GLY A 775 -29.69 -13.79 8.81
N LEU A 776 -29.84 -12.47 8.81
CA LEU A 776 -28.70 -11.55 8.77
C LEU A 776 -27.95 -11.54 10.11
N ASN A 777 -26.62 -11.74 10.06
CA ASN A 777 -25.76 -11.72 11.26
C ASN A 777 -24.65 -10.65 11.21
N LEU A 778 -24.34 -10.10 10.04
CA LEU A 778 -23.23 -9.16 9.87
C LEU A 778 -23.72 -7.77 9.47
N LEU A 779 -23.31 -6.77 10.25
CA LEU A 779 -23.49 -5.35 9.98
C LEU A 779 -22.13 -4.66 9.77
N HIS A 780 -22.18 -3.42 9.30
CA HIS A 780 -20.98 -2.62 9.07
C HIS A 780 -21.08 -1.18 9.59
N SER A 781 -22.25 -0.75 10.04
CA SER A 781 -22.39 0.54 10.74
C SER A 781 -23.68 0.66 11.54
N PHE A 782 -23.63 1.58 12.50
CA PHE A 782 -24.78 2.14 13.20
C PHE A 782 -24.85 3.64 12.88
N GLU A 783 -26.05 4.16 12.62
CA GLU A 783 -26.23 5.56 12.22
C GLU A 783 -27.33 6.25 13.02
N PHE A 784 -27.06 7.50 13.37
CA PHE A 784 -28.09 8.48 13.69
C PHE A 784 -28.40 9.23 12.40
N GLU A 785 -29.65 9.22 11.94
CA GLU A 785 -30.03 9.89 10.69
C GLU A 785 -31.52 10.21 10.65
N THR A 786 -31.90 11.33 10.03
CA THR A 786 -33.30 11.61 9.66
C THR A 786 -33.37 12.14 8.23
N TYR A 787 -34.42 11.76 7.50
CA TYR A 787 -34.67 12.26 6.15
C TYR A 787 -35.59 13.48 6.13
N GLY A 788 -35.13 14.56 5.49
CA GLY A 788 -35.98 15.65 4.98
C GLY A 788 -36.78 16.48 6.00
N LYS A 789 -36.49 16.37 7.29
CA LYS A 789 -37.29 17.00 8.37
C LYS A 789 -36.52 17.94 9.30
N SER A 790 -35.19 17.99 9.22
CA SER A 790 -34.43 18.85 10.13
C SER A 790 -34.56 20.33 9.76
N LYS A 791 -34.50 21.20 10.76
CA LYS A 791 -34.48 22.66 10.61
C LYS A 791 -33.09 23.19 10.93
N GLU A 792 -32.71 24.27 10.26
CA GLU A 792 -31.46 24.97 10.51
C GLU A 792 -31.28 25.26 12.01
N GLY A 793 -30.09 24.98 12.54
CA GLY A 793 -29.75 25.18 13.95
C GLY A 793 -30.20 24.07 14.89
N GLN A 794 -30.97 23.07 14.43
CA GLN A 794 -31.28 21.90 15.27
C GLN A 794 -30.02 21.09 15.57
N LYS A 795 -29.96 20.58 16.81
CA LYS A 795 -28.85 19.78 17.34
C LYS A 795 -29.36 18.63 18.19
N PHE A 796 -28.58 17.57 18.29
CA PHE A 796 -28.68 16.57 19.35
C PHE A 796 -27.29 16.19 19.85
N TRP A 797 -27.25 15.59 21.02
CA TRP A 797 -26.01 15.14 21.65
C TRP A 797 -26.11 13.66 22.00
N PHE A 798 -24.97 12.97 21.97
CA PHE A 798 -24.83 11.63 22.49
C PHE A 798 -23.46 11.41 23.11
N ASP A 799 -23.39 10.43 24.00
CA ASP A 799 -22.23 10.15 24.83
C ASP A 799 -22.21 8.68 25.28
N ASP A 800 -21.09 8.22 25.85
CA ASP A 800 -20.92 6.88 26.42
C ASP A 800 -21.40 5.76 25.48
N PHE A 801 -21.01 5.83 24.21
CA PHE A 801 -21.43 4.88 23.19
C PHE A 801 -20.67 3.55 23.34
N SER A 802 -21.38 2.43 23.26
CA SER A 802 -20.78 1.10 23.26
C SER A 802 -21.59 0.08 22.47
N ILE A 803 -20.90 -0.93 21.95
CA ILE A 803 -21.48 -2.15 21.36
C ILE A 803 -20.97 -3.36 22.13
N ASN A 804 -21.85 -4.06 22.83
CA ASN A 804 -21.54 -4.99 23.90
C ASN A 804 -21.99 -6.43 23.57
N PRO A 805 -21.28 -7.43 24.13
CA PRO A 805 -21.62 -8.85 23.96
C PRO A 805 -22.78 -9.35 24.84
N PHE A 806 -22.98 -8.75 26.02
CA PHE A 806 -23.96 -9.17 27.03
C PHE A 806 -24.70 -8.00 27.67
#